data_AF-B3H5L7-F1
#
_entry.id   AF-B3H5L7-F1
#
_cell.length_a   1.000
_cell.length_b   1.000
_cell.length_c   1.000
_cell.angle_alpha   90.00
_cell.angle_beta   90.00
_cell.angle_gamma   90.00
#
_symmetry.space_group_name_H-M   'P 1'
#
loop_
_entity.id
_entity.type
_entity.pdbx_description
1 polymer ?
#
loop_
_entity_poly.entity_id
_entity_poly.type
_entity_poly.pdbx_seq_one_letter_code
_entity_poly.pdbx_strand_id
1 'polypeptide(L)'
;MRLAKLDELRQAAKTSVEIRSERERVKLGTQVESRVQKAEANRMKILKASHQKRACAKERTSQSMMRRMARESKYKERVRASINQKRVAAEKKRLGLLEAEKKKARARVQQVRHVANSVSNQREIERSKMRDKLEDKLQRAKRYRSEFLRQRRRQRDSISLYCDMMQEDADLLSRKLSRCWRCFVRQKRTTLDLAKAYDGLKINESLPFEQLAMLLESLNTLKTVKSLLDRLEIRLEASKNVTTVSQPSILDNIDHLLKRVATPRRKATPSTLRSRKGKKVSSVRNVAGTSVKMSRYPVRVVLSAFMILGHPDAVFNGQGDQEAALNNAAKGFVRELKLLINVIQEGPVQVSGGESKHRTLRSQLDLFDKAWCSFLNSFVIWKVKDARLLEDDLVRAACQLELSMIQKCKLTPEGVDTMLTHDKKAIQMQVTQDQELLTEKVRHLSGVAGVERMESALLETRTKYFQAKEDGSPMANQLAHFFSPSPASSPVQSVSSSSSRSKDSIGVEGSNRVNRSLLKDDTPPSSGPSRVSNGTVDEVSNQNELMVNEFLHDGNLNFPGGSTVKDEEDNLKRRIKETMERAFWDNVMESMKLEKPDYSCISNLMKEVSDELCQMVPDSWKVEITETIDLDILSQLLNSGTLDIDYLGKMLEFALATLRKLSAPANDRENESTHRDLLKELHRLCEAEDESGNFRAVAIVKGIRFILEQIQELKREIGIGRIAIMKPFLQGPAGFDYLTKAFEKRYGPPTQAYESLPVTRRWISTLLSSKEEWEEHNNTLSALNVVERSSMGISLKTGGSFLSPVNTTSKSTVMDTAGQLSECKGERVDLAVRLGLLKLVNQVAGLTPEVLPETFQLNLFRVRDIQAEIQNIIVVTTSLLIWRQMLAKSESETESMAKKLLELLDGKEGAGLTEIIETTMSEEDGEKKKMMRGLLGKSLGEGNTVYERVTSCIYKAARGALLAGNGENGKRMVETEMKKVGGGGGLKERVLETARALGVVACVSVRVHGPWLTQLMPQH
;
A
#
# COMPACT_ATOMS: atom_id res chain seq x y z
N MET A 1 -111.52 39.53 63.60
CA MET A 1 -111.42 38.22 64.31
C MET A 1 -111.69 36.99 63.42
N ARG A 2 -112.74 36.91 62.59
CA ARG A 2 -113.01 35.69 61.76
C ARG A 2 -112.09 35.46 60.55
N LEU A 3 -111.68 36.52 59.84
CA LEU A 3 -110.85 36.39 58.63
C LEU A 3 -109.40 35.95 58.93
N ALA A 4 -108.79 36.45 60.01
CA ALA A 4 -107.45 36.06 60.44
C ALA A 4 -107.35 34.55 60.76
N LYS A 5 -108.40 33.99 61.38
CA LYS A 5 -108.44 32.56 61.73
C LYS A 5 -108.57 31.63 60.52
N LEU A 6 -109.23 32.10 59.44
CA LEU A 6 -109.32 31.37 58.17
C LEU A 6 -108.00 31.44 57.38
N ASP A 7 -107.29 32.56 57.46
CA ASP A 7 -105.98 32.69 56.83
C ASP A 7 -104.92 31.84 57.56
N GLU A 8 -104.95 31.78 58.89
CA GLU A 8 -104.13 30.84 59.68
C GLU A 8 -104.38 29.38 59.27
N LEU A 9 -105.63 28.96 59.09
CA LEU A 9 -105.95 27.61 58.65
C LEU A 9 -105.50 27.32 57.21
N ARG A 10 -105.55 28.31 56.30
CA ARG A 10 -105.02 28.16 54.94
C ARG A 10 -103.49 28.08 54.93
N GLN A 11 -102.81 28.89 55.73
CA GLN A 11 -101.35 28.82 55.87
C GLN A 11 -100.92 27.50 56.52
N ALA A 12 -101.67 27.00 57.51
CA ALA A 12 -101.44 25.68 58.11
C ALA A 12 -101.67 24.53 57.11
N ALA A 13 -102.71 24.61 56.28
CA ALA A 13 -102.96 23.62 55.23
C ALA A 13 -101.85 23.65 54.16
N LYS A 14 -101.43 24.85 53.72
CA LYS A 14 -100.35 25.03 52.74
C LYS A 14 -99.02 24.49 53.27
N THR A 15 -98.64 24.85 54.50
CA THR A 15 -97.44 24.31 55.15
C THR A 15 -97.52 22.80 55.33
N SER A 16 -98.70 22.23 55.65
CA SER A 16 -98.85 20.77 55.75
C SER A 16 -98.64 20.04 54.41
N VAL A 17 -99.09 20.62 53.30
CA VAL A 17 -98.90 20.08 51.94
C VAL A 17 -97.44 20.24 51.51
N GLU A 18 -96.82 21.38 51.79
CA GLU A 18 -95.39 21.60 51.55
C GLU A 18 -94.54 20.58 52.31
N ILE A 19 -94.80 20.37 53.60
CA ILE A 19 -94.10 19.36 54.43
C ILE A 19 -94.31 17.94 53.86
N ARG A 20 -95.50 17.60 53.36
CA ARG A 20 -95.77 16.29 52.75
C ARG A 20 -94.98 16.12 51.45
N SER A 21 -94.99 17.14 50.58
CA SER A 21 -94.25 17.14 49.32
C SER A 21 -92.74 17.06 49.53
N GLU A 22 -92.22 17.69 50.60
CA GLU A 22 -90.81 17.64 50.96
C GLU A 22 -90.43 16.27 51.50
N ARG A 23 -91.27 15.67 52.36
CA ARG A 23 -91.07 14.29 52.83
C ARG A 23 -91.09 13.28 51.68
N GLU A 24 -91.97 13.46 50.70
CA GLU A 24 -92.03 12.60 49.51
C GLU A 24 -90.80 12.78 48.62
N ARG A 25 -90.34 14.03 48.41
CA ARG A 25 -89.08 14.32 47.72
C ARG A 25 -87.87 13.67 48.39
N VAL A 26 -87.75 13.73 49.71
CA VAL A 26 -86.67 13.08 50.47
C VAL A 26 -86.76 11.54 50.34
N LYS A 27 -87.97 10.96 50.40
CA LYS A 27 -88.16 9.51 50.20
C LYS A 27 -87.79 9.06 48.79
N LEU A 28 -88.20 9.80 47.77
CA LEU A 28 -87.82 9.50 46.38
C LEU A 28 -86.32 9.71 46.15
N GLY A 29 -85.74 10.77 46.73
CA GLY A 29 -84.30 11.04 46.68
C GLY A 29 -83.49 9.88 47.26
N THR A 30 -83.83 9.41 48.46
CA THR A 30 -83.17 8.25 49.09
C THR A 30 -83.37 6.95 48.31
N GLN A 31 -84.54 6.75 47.68
CA GLN A 31 -84.79 5.58 46.83
C GLN A 31 -83.98 5.62 45.52
N VAL A 32 -83.86 6.79 44.89
CA VAL A 32 -83.02 7.00 43.71
C VAL A 32 -81.56 6.79 44.06
N GLU A 33 -81.07 7.36 45.15
CA GLU A 33 -79.70 7.19 45.63
C GLU A 33 -79.37 5.71 45.89
N SER A 34 -80.25 4.98 46.56
CA SER A 34 -80.11 3.53 46.76
C SER A 34 -80.04 2.75 45.44
N ARG A 35 -80.86 3.12 44.44
CA ARG A 35 -80.83 2.49 43.11
C ARG A 35 -79.54 2.81 42.35
N VAL A 36 -79.03 4.04 42.44
CA VAL A 36 -77.76 4.46 41.83
C VAL A 36 -76.60 3.68 42.46
N GLN A 37 -76.52 3.62 43.80
CA GLN A 37 -75.51 2.82 44.50
C GLN A 37 -75.55 1.34 44.09
N LYS A 38 -76.76 0.76 43.96
CA LYS A 38 -76.93 -0.62 43.48
C LYS A 38 -76.48 -0.81 42.03
N ALA A 39 -76.79 0.15 41.15
CA ALA A 39 -76.35 0.13 39.76
C ALA A 39 -74.82 0.27 39.65
N GLU A 40 -74.20 1.12 40.46
CA GLU A 40 -72.75 1.28 40.53
C GLU A 40 -72.07 0.00 41.04
N ALA A 41 -72.59 -0.62 42.10
CA ALA A 41 -72.09 -1.90 42.60
C ALA A 41 -72.18 -3.00 41.52
N ASN A 42 -73.28 -3.05 40.75
CA ASN A 42 -73.42 -3.99 39.64
C ASN A 42 -72.44 -3.70 38.50
N ARG A 43 -72.25 -2.43 38.14
CA ARG A 43 -71.25 -2.00 37.15
C ARG A 43 -69.84 -2.44 37.57
N MET A 44 -69.48 -2.22 38.83
CA MET A 44 -68.17 -2.63 39.37
C MET A 44 -67.97 -4.15 39.34
N LYS A 45 -69.02 -4.94 39.63
CA LYS A 45 -68.96 -6.41 39.50
C LYS A 45 -68.71 -6.85 38.05
N ILE A 46 -69.38 -6.25 37.07
CA ILE A 46 -69.19 -6.57 35.65
C ILE A 46 -67.78 -6.20 35.19
N LEU A 47 -67.27 -5.04 35.59
CA LEU A 47 -65.91 -4.61 35.26
C LEU A 47 -64.87 -5.55 35.88
N LYS A 48 -65.04 -5.93 37.15
CA LYS A 48 -64.15 -6.88 37.84
C LYS A 48 -64.14 -8.25 37.16
N ALA A 49 -65.32 -8.78 36.81
CA ALA A 49 -65.44 -10.05 36.08
C ALA A 49 -64.78 -9.97 34.68
N SER A 50 -64.98 -8.86 33.97
CA SER A 50 -64.36 -8.64 32.65
C SER A 50 -62.84 -8.53 32.74
N HIS A 51 -62.32 -7.82 33.75
CA HIS A 51 -60.89 -7.72 34.01
C HIS A 51 -60.27 -9.09 34.34
N GLN A 52 -60.93 -9.89 35.19
CA GLN A 52 -60.48 -11.24 35.52
C GLN A 52 -60.46 -12.16 34.29
N LYS A 53 -61.49 -12.11 33.43
CA LYS A 53 -61.50 -12.88 32.16
C LYS A 53 -60.34 -12.50 31.25
N ARG A 54 -60.07 -11.20 31.09
CA ARG A 54 -58.92 -10.70 30.30
C ARG A 54 -57.58 -11.15 30.91
N ALA A 55 -57.43 -11.07 32.24
CA ALA A 55 -56.23 -11.52 32.93
C ALA A 55 -55.99 -13.02 32.74
N CYS A 56 -57.02 -13.85 32.92
CA CYS A 56 -56.93 -15.30 32.70
C CYS A 56 -56.62 -15.64 31.24
N ALA A 57 -57.20 -14.93 30.27
CA ALA A 57 -56.88 -15.11 28.85
C ALA A 57 -55.41 -14.77 28.56
N LYS A 58 -54.91 -13.63 29.07
CA LYS A 58 -53.50 -13.24 28.94
C LYS A 58 -52.56 -14.28 29.55
N GLU A 59 -52.89 -14.78 30.74
CA GLU A 59 -52.10 -15.83 31.40
C GLU A 59 -52.05 -17.12 30.58
N ARG A 60 -53.19 -17.58 30.06
CA ARG A 60 -53.24 -18.78 29.18
C ARG A 60 -52.40 -18.60 27.92
N THR A 61 -52.47 -17.43 27.28
CA THR A 61 -51.64 -17.15 26.10
C THR A 61 -50.15 -17.12 26.45
N SER A 62 -49.78 -16.54 27.60
CA SER A 62 -48.40 -16.51 28.09
C SER A 62 -47.88 -17.92 28.38
N GLN A 63 -48.65 -18.75 29.09
CA GLN A 63 -48.28 -20.13 29.38
C GLN A 63 -48.16 -20.98 28.09
N SER A 64 -49.05 -20.77 27.11
CA SER A 64 -48.96 -21.44 25.81
C SER A 64 -47.69 -21.07 25.06
N MET A 65 -47.35 -19.77 25.01
CA MET A 65 -46.11 -19.29 24.41
C MET A 65 -44.87 -19.85 25.13
N MET A 66 -44.83 -19.86 26.46
CA MET A 66 -43.72 -20.45 27.22
C MET A 66 -43.52 -21.93 26.89
N ARG A 67 -44.60 -22.71 26.78
CA ARG A 67 -44.54 -24.13 26.39
C ARG A 67 -44.02 -24.31 24.97
N ARG A 68 -44.43 -23.44 24.03
CA ARG A 68 -43.92 -23.45 22.66
C ARG A 68 -42.43 -23.12 22.62
N MET A 69 -42.00 -22.05 23.29
CA MET A 69 -40.60 -21.67 23.40
C MET A 69 -39.73 -22.78 24.00
N ALA A 70 -40.23 -23.48 25.03
CA ALA A 70 -39.52 -24.62 25.62
C ALA A 70 -39.36 -25.80 24.64
N ARG A 71 -40.37 -26.09 23.80
CA ARG A 71 -40.28 -27.14 22.76
C ARG A 71 -39.30 -26.75 21.66
N GLU A 72 -39.35 -25.50 21.20
CA GLU A 72 -38.43 -24.98 20.18
C GLU A 72 -36.98 -24.97 20.69
N SER A 73 -36.76 -24.60 21.95
CA SER A 73 -35.44 -24.68 22.59
C SER A 73 -34.90 -26.12 22.63
N LYS A 74 -35.73 -27.09 23.07
CA LYS A 74 -35.36 -28.52 23.06
C LYS A 74 -35.07 -29.04 21.65
N TYR A 75 -35.82 -28.60 20.64
CA TYR A 75 -35.54 -28.96 19.25
C TYR A 75 -34.19 -28.42 18.79
N LYS A 76 -33.92 -27.13 19.02
CA LYS A 76 -32.63 -26.49 18.70
C LYS A 76 -31.46 -27.20 19.38
N GLU A 77 -31.63 -27.64 20.62
CA GLU A 77 -30.61 -28.40 21.35
C GLU A 77 -30.32 -29.76 20.69
N ARG A 78 -31.34 -30.52 20.28
CA ARG A 78 -31.16 -31.78 19.53
C ARG A 78 -30.46 -31.56 18.19
N VAL A 79 -30.81 -30.49 17.47
CA VAL A 79 -30.15 -30.15 16.21
C VAL A 79 -28.67 -29.82 16.44
N ARG A 80 -28.34 -29.03 17.47
CA ARG A 80 -26.95 -28.74 17.85
C ARG A 80 -26.18 -30.00 18.21
N ALA A 81 -26.78 -30.91 18.98
CA ALA A 81 -26.16 -32.19 19.33
C ALA A 81 -25.88 -33.05 18.09
N SER A 82 -26.83 -33.14 17.16
CA SER A 82 -26.67 -33.85 15.88
C SER A 82 -25.56 -33.26 15.02
N ILE A 83 -25.50 -31.92 14.91
CA ILE A 83 -24.43 -31.23 14.18
C ILE A 83 -23.06 -31.54 14.83
N ASN A 84 -22.95 -31.44 16.15
CA ASN A 84 -21.70 -31.73 16.85
C ASN A 84 -21.27 -33.20 16.67
N GLN A 85 -22.20 -34.15 16.72
CA GLN A 85 -21.90 -35.55 16.45
C GLN A 85 -21.37 -35.76 15.03
N LYS A 86 -21.99 -35.11 14.03
CA LYS A 86 -21.51 -35.14 12.63
C LYS A 86 -20.11 -34.53 12.49
N ARG A 87 -19.83 -33.42 13.19
CA ARG A 87 -18.50 -32.80 13.20
C ARG A 87 -17.43 -33.72 13.80
N VAL A 88 -17.70 -34.33 14.96
CA VAL A 88 -16.78 -35.28 15.60
C VAL A 88 -16.52 -36.50 14.70
N ALA A 89 -17.56 -37.02 14.04
CA ALA A 89 -17.40 -38.13 13.09
C ALA A 89 -16.55 -37.73 11.86
N ALA A 90 -16.75 -36.53 11.32
CA ALA A 90 -15.96 -36.01 10.22
C ALA A 90 -14.49 -35.79 10.62
N GLU A 91 -14.25 -35.24 11.81
CA GLU A 91 -12.91 -35.02 12.35
C GLU A 91 -12.16 -36.34 12.60
N LYS A 92 -12.85 -37.35 13.15
CA LYS A 92 -12.28 -38.70 13.30
C LYS A 92 -11.88 -39.30 11.95
N LYS A 93 -12.69 -39.12 10.89
CA LYS A 93 -12.34 -39.57 9.53
C LYS A 93 -11.13 -38.81 8.98
N ARG A 94 -11.10 -37.48 9.13
CA ARG A 94 -9.98 -36.64 8.71
C ARG A 94 -8.67 -37.06 9.37
N LEU A 95 -8.68 -37.26 10.70
CA LEU A 95 -7.51 -37.73 11.44
C LEU A 95 -7.03 -39.11 10.98
N GLY A 96 -7.96 -40.04 10.70
CA GLY A 96 -7.61 -41.35 10.16
C GLY A 96 -6.91 -41.29 8.80
N LEU A 97 -7.38 -40.43 7.90
CA LEU A 97 -6.74 -40.22 6.58
C LEU A 97 -5.35 -39.61 6.73
N LEU A 98 -5.20 -38.57 7.56
CA LEU A 98 -3.91 -37.95 7.82
C LEU A 98 -2.90 -38.92 8.43
N GLU A 99 -3.33 -39.80 9.35
CA GLU A 99 -2.44 -40.80 9.92
C GLU A 99 -1.99 -41.84 8.88
N ALA A 100 -2.87 -42.22 7.96
CA ALA A 100 -2.54 -43.11 6.85
C ALA A 100 -1.53 -42.47 5.88
N GLU A 101 -1.72 -41.20 5.53
CA GLU A 101 -0.76 -40.44 4.71
C GLU A 101 0.58 -40.28 5.40
N LYS A 102 0.59 -39.94 6.69
CA LYS A 102 1.82 -39.86 7.50
C LYS A 102 2.58 -41.18 7.50
N LYS A 103 1.88 -42.32 7.61
CA LYS A 103 2.48 -43.66 7.51
C LYS A 103 3.09 -43.91 6.12
N LYS A 104 2.38 -43.57 5.04
CA LYS A 104 2.89 -43.69 3.66
C LYS A 104 4.12 -42.82 3.42
N ALA A 105 4.10 -41.57 3.89
CA ALA A 105 5.23 -40.64 3.78
C ALA A 105 6.46 -41.17 4.53
N ARG A 106 6.28 -41.68 5.76
CA ARG A 106 7.36 -42.32 6.53
C ARG A 106 7.98 -43.52 5.80
N ALA A 107 7.16 -44.35 5.16
CA ALA A 107 7.64 -45.49 4.37
C ALA A 107 8.47 -45.04 3.15
N ARG A 108 8.02 -44.00 2.42
CA ARG A 108 8.78 -43.42 1.30
C ARG A 108 10.14 -42.87 1.76
N VAL A 109 10.18 -42.16 2.87
CA VAL A 109 11.44 -41.61 3.43
C VAL A 109 12.38 -42.74 3.85
N GLN A 110 11.88 -43.81 4.45
CA GLN A 110 12.69 -45.00 4.77
C GLN A 110 13.27 -45.64 3.51
N GLN A 111 12.47 -45.76 2.43
CA GLN A 111 12.94 -46.29 1.15
C GLN A 111 14.03 -45.40 0.54
N VAL A 112 13.85 -44.08 0.53
CA VAL A 112 14.86 -43.13 0.05
C VAL A 112 16.15 -43.24 0.86
N ARG A 113 16.06 -43.35 2.20
CA ARG A 113 17.22 -43.52 3.07
C ARG A 113 17.96 -44.83 2.77
N HIS A 114 17.23 -45.92 2.53
CA HIS A 114 17.82 -47.20 2.15
C HIS A 114 18.58 -47.08 0.81
N VAL A 115 17.98 -46.44 -0.20
CA VAL A 115 18.63 -46.23 -1.50
C VAL A 115 19.86 -45.33 -1.35
N ALA A 116 19.77 -44.24 -0.59
CA ALA A 116 20.90 -43.33 -0.36
C ALA A 116 22.07 -44.06 0.32
N ASN A 117 21.81 -44.88 1.34
CA ASN A 117 22.83 -45.68 2.00
C ASN A 117 23.45 -46.70 1.03
N SER A 118 22.65 -47.36 0.20
CA SER A 118 23.15 -48.29 -0.82
C SER A 118 24.09 -47.60 -1.82
N VAL A 119 23.73 -46.40 -2.29
CA VAL A 119 24.57 -45.62 -3.22
C VAL A 119 25.85 -45.15 -2.55
N SER A 120 25.78 -44.71 -1.29
CA SER A 120 26.97 -44.30 -0.52
C SER A 120 27.94 -45.47 -0.37
N ASN A 121 27.43 -46.64 0.03
CA ASN A 121 28.23 -47.86 0.17
C ASN A 121 28.86 -48.26 -1.17
N GLN A 122 28.12 -48.19 -2.27
CA GLN A 122 28.65 -48.47 -3.60
C GLN A 122 29.81 -47.53 -3.97
N ARG A 123 29.66 -46.22 -3.72
CA ARG A 123 30.72 -45.23 -3.97
C ARG A 123 31.93 -45.45 -3.07
N GLU A 124 31.73 -45.91 -1.84
CA GLU A 124 32.82 -46.26 -0.93
C GLU A 124 33.62 -47.47 -1.40
N ILE A 125 32.93 -48.51 -1.87
CA ILE A 125 33.56 -49.69 -2.48
C ILE A 125 34.38 -49.28 -3.71
N GLU A 126 33.84 -48.42 -4.58
CA GLU A 126 34.56 -47.92 -5.75
C GLU A 126 35.79 -47.07 -5.37
N ARG A 127 35.66 -46.19 -4.38
CA ARG A 127 36.80 -45.43 -3.84
C ARG A 127 37.87 -46.36 -3.29
N SER A 128 37.50 -47.43 -2.58
CA SER A 128 38.47 -48.41 -2.09
C SER A 128 39.20 -49.10 -3.23
N LYS A 129 38.48 -49.59 -4.25
CA LYS A 129 39.09 -50.20 -5.44
C LYS A 129 40.08 -49.27 -6.15
N MET A 130 39.80 -47.96 -6.18
CA MET A 130 40.69 -46.98 -6.78
C MET A 130 41.94 -46.72 -5.92
N ARG A 131 41.81 -46.73 -4.59
CA ARG A 131 42.96 -46.68 -3.67
C ARG A 131 43.86 -47.89 -3.86
N ASP A 132 43.30 -49.09 -3.89
CA ASP A 132 44.07 -50.33 -4.07
C ASP A 132 44.84 -50.31 -5.41
N LYS A 133 44.19 -49.85 -6.49
CA LYS A 133 44.85 -49.66 -7.79
C LYS A 133 45.99 -48.64 -7.77
N LEU A 134 45.87 -47.57 -6.99
CA LEU A 134 46.92 -46.57 -6.83
C LEU A 134 48.09 -47.14 -6.02
N GLU A 135 47.78 -47.86 -4.95
CA GLU A 135 48.78 -48.54 -4.13
C GLU A 135 49.57 -49.57 -4.94
N ASP A 136 48.89 -50.39 -5.75
CA ASP A 136 49.54 -51.32 -6.69
C ASP A 136 50.46 -50.61 -7.69
N LYS A 137 50.07 -49.42 -8.16
CA LYS A 137 50.91 -48.62 -9.06
C LYS A 137 52.12 -48.05 -8.34
N LEU A 138 51.96 -47.58 -7.11
CA LEU A 138 53.04 -47.07 -6.28
C LEU A 138 54.02 -48.19 -5.91
N GLN A 139 53.53 -49.36 -5.55
CA GLN A 139 54.38 -50.53 -5.30
C GLN A 139 55.14 -50.96 -6.56
N ARG A 140 54.50 -50.96 -7.73
CA ARG A 140 55.19 -51.20 -9.01
C ARG A 140 56.24 -50.13 -9.31
N ALA A 141 55.94 -48.85 -9.11
CA ALA A 141 56.90 -47.77 -9.29
C ALA A 141 58.09 -47.88 -8.31
N LYS A 142 57.84 -48.29 -7.06
CA LYS A 142 58.88 -48.57 -6.07
C LYS A 142 59.80 -49.71 -6.53
N ARG A 143 59.22 -50.80 -7.08
CA ARG A 143 59.99 -51.91 -7.68
C ARG A 143 60.83 -51.42 -8.86
N TYR A 144 60.25 -50.72 -9.83
CA TYR A 144 60.98 -50.17 -10.98
C TYR A 144 62.08 -49.20 -10.56
N ARG A 145 61.84 -48.34 -9.57
CA ARG A 145 62.86 -47.42 -9.04
C ARG A 145 64.00 -48.18 -8.37
N SER A 146 63.70 -49.25 -7.63
CA SER A 146 64.74 -50.10 -7.03
C SER A 146 65.58 -50.82 -8.09
N GLU A 147 64.97 -51.28 -9.18
CA GLU A 147 65.70 -51.87 -10.32
C GLU A 147 66.51 -50.84 -11.10
N PHE A 148 65.98 -49.65 -11.34
CA PHE A 148 66.68 -48.55 -11.99
C PHE A 148 67.90 -48.09 -11.18
N LEU A 149 67.76 -47.97 -9.85
CA LEU A 149 68.89 -47.66 -8.97
C LEU A 149 69.92 -48.80 -8.94
N ARG A 150 69.49 -50.07 -9.06
CA ARG A 150 70.39 -51.22 -9.23
C ARG A 150 71.16 -51.16 -10.56
N GLN A 151 70.53 -50.71 -11.64
CA GLN A 151 71.18 -50.45 -12.94
C GLN A 151 72.15 -49.25 -12.86
N ARG A 152 71.78 -48.16 -12.18
CA ARG A 152 72.64 -46.98 -11.99
C ARG A 152 73.89 -47.28 -11.15
N ARG A 153 73.81 -48.24 -10.22
CA ARG A 153 74.97 -48.73 -9.46
C ARG A 153 75.97 -49.52 -10.34
N ARG A 154 75.55 -50.00 -11.51
CA ARG A 154 76.39 -50.68 -12.51
C ARG A 154 77.00 -49.74 -13.55
N GLN A 155 76.57 -48.48 -13.62
CA GLN A 155 77.10 -47.49 -14.55
C GLN A 155 77.68 -46.31 -13.76
N ARG A 156 78.83 -46.53 -13.12
CA ARG A 156 79.80 -45.46 -12.90
C ARG A 156 80.86 -45.67 -13.97
N ASP A 157 80.69 -44.99 -15.10
CA ASP A 157 81.80 -44.52 -15.92
C ASP A 157 81.32 -43.47 -16.93
N SER A 158 82.19 -42.48 -17.09
CA SER A 158 82.26 -41.44 -18.12
C SER A 158 81.40 -40.17 -17.97
N ILE A 159 82.17 -39.09 -17.90
CA ILE A 159 81.85 -37.67 -17.77
C ILE A 159 81.34 -37.18 -19.13
N SER A 160 80.08 -37.48 -19.47
CA SER A 160 79.46 -37.01 -20.73
C SER A 160 78.15 -36.25 -20.55
N LEU A 161 77.56 -36.26 -19.36
CA LEU A 161 76.22 -35.68 -19.12
C LEU A 161 76.21 -34.18 -18.80
N TYR A 162 77.36 -33.56 -18.53
CA TYR A 162 77.38 -32.14 -18.15
C TYR A 162 77.30 -31.21 -19.37
N CYS A 163 77.76 -31.65 -20.54
CA CYS A 163 77.69 -30.87 -21.78
C CYS A 163 76.29 -30.90 -22.43
N ASP A 164 75.56 -32.03 -22.33
CA ASP A 164 74.23 -32.15 -22.95
C ASP A 164 73.15 -31.28 -22.27
N MET A 165 73.21 -31.08 -20.94
CA MET A 165 72.23 -30.23 -20.24
C MET A 165 72.35 -28.74 -20.61
N MET A 166 73.57 -28.24 -20.82
CA MET A 166 73.80 -26.87 -21.27
C MET A 166 73.27 -26.64 -22.69
N GLN A 167 73.33 -27.68 -23.53
CA GLN A 167 72.86 -27.63 -24.91
C GLN A 167 71.33 -27.69 -25.00
N GLU A 168 70.66 -28.47 -24.14
CA GLU A 168 69.19 -28.47 -24.02
C GLU A 168 68.62 -27.16 -23.49
N ASP A 169 69.28 -26.52 -22.52
CA ASP A 169 68.87 -25.21 -22.00
C ASP A 169 69.07 -24.09 -23.03
N ALA A 170 70.16 -24.14 -23.81
CA ALA A 170 70.39 -23.24 -24.94
C ALA A 170 69.35 -23.45 -26.07
N ASP A 171 68.99 -24.70 -26.37
CA ASP A 171 67.96 -25.04 -27.35
C ASP A 171 66.56 -24.61 -26.90
N LEU A 172 66.26 -24.71 -25.60
CA LEU A 172 65.00 -24.24 -25.03
C LEU A 172 64.89 -22.71 -25.09
N LEU A 173 65.99 -21.99 -24.82
CA LEU A 173 66.09 -20.53 -24.97
C LEU A 173 65.95 -20.10 -26.43
N SER A 174 66.64 -20.79 -27.35
CA SER A 174 66.52 -20.63 -28.80
C SER A 174 65.08 -20.85 -29.29
N ARG A 175 64.41 -21.92 -28.82
CA ARG A 175 63.00 -22.21 -29.15
C ARG A 175 62.06 -21.16 -28.58
N LYS A 176 62.30 -20.65 -27.36
CA LYS A 176 61.53 -19.55 -26.78
C LYS A 176 61.73 -18.24 -27.54
N LEU A 177 62.97 -17.87 -27.86
CA LEU A 177 63.31 -16.69 -28.66
C LEU A 177 62.72 -16.78 -30.07
N SER A 178 62.84 -17.93 -30.76
CA SER A 178 62.24 -18.13 -32.08
C SER A 178 60.71 -18.13 -32.03
N ARG A 179 60.09 -18.53 -30.91
CA ARG A 179 58.63 -18.48 -30.72
C ARG A 179 58.18 -17.05 -30.44
N CYS A 180 58.91 -16.29 -29.62
CA CYS A 180 58.70 -14.86 -29.40
C CYS A 180 58.91 -14.05 -30.69
N TRP A 181 59.93 -14.37 -31.47
CA TRP A 181 60.21 -13.78 -32.77
C TRP A 181 59.16 -14.16 -33.81
N ARG A 182 58.75 -15.43 -33.90
CA ARG A 182 57.63 -15.85 -34.77
C ARG A 182 56.29 -15.23 -34.37
N CYS A 183 56.04 -15.00 -33.08
CA CYS A 183 54.87 -14.25 -32.60
C CYS A 183 54.95 -12.76 -32.97
N PHE A 184 56.12 -12.14 -32.83
CA PHE A 184 56.38 -10.77 -33.26
C PHE A 184 56.19 -10.61 -34.78
N VAL A 185 56.73 -11.54 -35.57
CA VAL A 185 56.62 -11.57 -37.04
C VAL A 185 55.20 -11.92 -37.52
N ARG A 186 54.44 -12.76 -36.79
CA ARG A 186 53.02 -13.04 -37.10
C ARG A 186 52.08 -11.85 -36.80
N GLN A 187 52.40 -11.03 -35.80
CA GLN A 187 51.55 -9.92 -35.38
C GLN A 187 51.83 -8.60 -36.12
N LYS A 188 52.99 -8.44 -36.79
CA LYS A 188 53.39 -7.31 -37.66
C LYS A 188 53.00 -5.89 -37.18
N ARG A 189 52.86 -5.67 -35.87
CA ARG A 189 52.52 -4.35 -35.32
C ARG A 189 53.29 -4.14 -34.03
N THR A 190 54.06 -3.06 -33.96
CA THR A 190 54.67 -2.59 -32.72
C THR A 190 53.59 -2.15 -31.73
N THR A 191 53.92 -1.99 -30.44
CA THR A 191 52.96 -1.43 -29.47
C THR A 191 52.50 -0.03 -29.91
N LEU A 192 53.39 0.73 -30.57
CA LEU A 192 53.10 2.00 -31.21
C LEU A 192 52.11 1.86 -32.37
N ASP A 193 52.31 0.90 -33.29
CA ASP A 193 51.39 0.68 -34.42
C ASP A 193 49.99 0.25 -33.98
N LEU A 194 49.89 -0.55 -32.90
CA LEU A 194 48.61 -0.94 -32.31
C LEU A 194 47.92 0.25 -31.64
N ALA A 195 48.68 1.13 -30.97
CA ALA A 195 48.15 2.36 -30.37
C ALA A 195 47.68 3.35 -31.44
N LYS A 196 48.42 3.52 -32.54
CA LYS A 196 48.01 4.34 -33.70
C LYS A 196 46.77 3.77 -34.39
N ALA A 197 46.68 2.44 -34.52
CA ALA A 197 45.50 1.78 -35.09
C ALA A 197 44.26 1.94 -34.19
N TYR A 198 44.43 1.95 -32.87
CA TYR A 198 43.35 2.25 -31.93
C TYR A 198 42.91 3.72 -32.03
N ASP A 199 43.86 4.64 -32.06
CA ASP A 199 43.57 6.08 -32.16
C ASP A 199 42.85 6.44 -33.47
N GLY A 200 43.19 5.75 -34.57
CA GLY A 200 42.47 5.82 -35.84
C GLY A 200 41.00 5.37 -35.79
N LEU A 201 40.55 4.68 -34.74
CA LEU A 201 39.13 4.35 -34.53
C LEU A 201 38.32 5.54 -33.99
N LYS A 202 38.98 6.60 -33.50
CA LYS A 202 38.38 7.83 -32.97
C LYS A 202 37.23 7.58 -31.98
N ILE A 203 37.40 6.60 -31.09
CA ILE A 203 36.40 6.27 -30.07
C ILE A 203 36.39 7.41 -29.05
N ASN A 204 35.30 8.17 -29.00
CA ASN A 204 35.13 9.29 -28.09
C ASN A 204 33.76 9.24 -27.40
N GLU A 205 33.72 9.67 -26.15
CA GLU A 205 32.51 9.75 -25.32
C GLU A 205 31.46 10.75 -25.87
N SER A 206 31.87 11.71 -26.72
CA SER A 206 30.98 12.74 -27.27
C SER A 206 30.23 12.34 -28.54
N LEU A 207 30.40 11.11 -29.04
CA LEU A 207 29.66 10.62 -30.22
C LEU A 207 28.20 10.31 -29.85
N PRO A 208 27.21 10.52 -30.74
CA PRO A 208 25.83 10.09 -30.50
C PRO A 208 25.72 8.60 -30.18
N PHE A 209 24.77 8.20 -29.33
CA PHE A 209 24.65 6.85 -28.78
C PHE A 209 24.59 5.77 -29.88
N GLU A 210 23.79 5.96 -30.92
CA GLU A 210 23.60 4.99 -32.00
C GLU A 210 24.89 4.81 -32.83
N GLN A 211 25.61 5.91 -33.08
CA GLN A 211 26.88 5.88 -33.82
C GLN A 211 27.97 5.18 -32.99
N LEU A 212 28.02 5.48 -31.68
CA LEU A 212 28.95 4.82 -30.77
C LEU A 212 28.64 3.32 -30.67
N ALA A 213 27.38 2.92 -30.49
CA ALA A 213 26.98 1.52 -30.42
C ALA A 213 27.35 0.74 -31.69
N MET A 214 27.07 1.29 -32.88
CA MET A 214 27.45 0.70 -34.18
C MET A 214 28.98 0.53 -34.31
N LEU A 215 29.76 1.51 -33.87
CA LEU A 215 31.22 1.44 -33.88
C LEU A 215 31.76 0.36 -32.95
N LEU A 216 31.18 0.23 -31.75
CA LEU A 216 31.57 -0.76 -30.73
C LEU A 216 31.16 -2.20 -31.08
N GLU A 217 30.10 -2.37 -31.87
CA GLU A 217 29.69 -3.69 -32.38
C GLU A 217 30.51 -4.17 -33.59
N SER A 218 31.15 -3.24 -34.32
CA SER A 218 31.88 -3.58 -35.53
C SER A 218 33.03 -4.57 -35.26
N LEU A 219 33.11 -5.60 -36.12
CA LEU A 219 34.11 -6.65 -35.98
C LEU A 219 35.56 -6.11 -36.08
N ASN A 220 35.76 -5.03 -36.84
CA ASN A 220 37.07 -4.39 -37.00
C ASN A 220 37.51 -3.66 -35.72
N THR A 221 36.62 -2.90 -35.08
CA THR A 221 36.87 -2.24 -33.79
C THR A 221 37.21 -3.28 -32.72
N LEU A 222 36.39 -4.33 -32.59
CA LEU A 222 36.62 -5.38 -31.59
C LEU A 222 37.97 -6.09 -31.79
N LYS A 223 38.36 -6.38 -33.04
CA LYS A 223 39.67 -7.00 -33.34
C LYS A 223 40.85 -6.07 -33.04
N THR A 224 40.73 -4.79 -33.38
CA THR A 224 41.79 -3.79 -33.20
C THR A 224 42.02 -3.51 -31.72
N VAL A 225 40.95 -3.28 -30.96
CA VAL A 225 40.99 -3.06 -29.51
C VAL A 225 41.51 -4.31 -28.80
N LYS A 226 41.06 -5.51 -29.19
CA LYS A 226 41.58 -6.77 -28.65
C LYS A 226 43.09 -6.90 -28.81
N SER A 227 43.59 -6.62 -30.01
CA SER A 227 45.02 -6.77 -30.32
C SER A 227 45.87 -5.82 -29.47
N LEU A 228 45.38 -4.60 -29.18
CA LEU A 228 46.03 -3.66 -28.27
C LEU A 228 45.99 -4.16 -26.83
N LEU A 229 44.81 -4.56 -26.32
CA LEU A 229 44.63 -5.02 -24.94
C LEU A 229 45.45 -6.30 -24.63
N ASP A 230 45.45 -7.28 -25.54
CA ASP A 230 46.27 -8.49 -25.41
C ASP A 230 47.77 -8.12 -25.31
N ARG A 231 48.20 -7.07 -26.04
CA ARG A 231 49.58 -6.56 -25.98
C ARG A 231 49.89 -5.84 -24.67
N LEU A 232 48.93 -5.08 -24.13
CA LEU A 232 49.06 -4.39 -22.83
C LEU A 232 49.11 -5.41 -21.68
N GLU A 233 48.31 -6.47 -21.73
CA GLU A 233 48.33 -7.58 -20.78
C GLU A 233 49.72 -8.25 -20.73
N ILE A 234 50.30 -8.56 -21.90
CA ILE A 234 51.66 -9.13 -21.98
C ILE A 234 52.72 -8.15 -21.44
N ARG A 235 52.58 -6.84 -21.70
CA ARG A 235 53.51 -5.81 -21.20
C ARG A 235 53.43 -5.65 -19.68
N LEU A 236 52.24 -5.76 -19.11
CA LEU A 236 52.02 -5.73 -17.66
C LEU A 236 52.58 -6.98 -16.96
N GLU A 237 52.34 -8.17 -17.53
CA GLU A 237 52.95 -9.41 -17.03
C GLU A 237 54.49 -9.31 -17.07
N ALA A 238 55.04 -8.81 -18.18
CA ALA A 238 56.49 -8.62 -18.32
C ALA A 238 57.08 -7.56 -17.37
N SER A 239 56.37 -6.45 -17.10
CA SER A 239 56.86 -5.40 -16.21
C SER A 239 56.93 -5.86 -14.75
N LYS A 240 56.05 -6.77 -14.32
CA LYS A 240 56.03 -7.27 -12.93
C LYS A 240 57.07 -8.37 -12.69
N ASN A 241 57.36 -9.20 -13.71
CA ASN A 241 58.36 -10.28 -13.62
C ASN A 241 59.82 -9.80 -13.48
N VAL A 242 60.13 -8.53 -13.79
CA VAL A 242 61.50 -7.96 -13.66
C VAL A 242 61.80 -7.49 -12.21
N THR A 243 60.79 -7.45 -11.32
CA THR A 243 60.90 -6.87 -9.97
C THR A 243 61.29 -7.88 -8.87
N THR A 244 61.69 -9.11 -9.22
CA THR A 244 61.87 -10.19 -8.24
C THR A 244 63.30 -10.29 -7.71
N VAL A 245 63.59 -9.56 -6.64
CA VAL A 245 64.49 -10.05 -5.56
C VAL A 245 63.85 -9.88 -4.18
N SER A 246 62.84 -9.02 -4.01
CA SER A 246 62.17 -8.85 -2.71
C SER A 246 60.67 -8.65 -2.89
N GLN A 247 59.91 -9.71 -2.54
CA GLN A 247 58.44 -9.86 -2.52
C GLN A 247 57.74 -10.04 -3.89
N PRO A 248 57.05 -11.18 -4.12
CA PRO A 248 56.20 -11.34 -5.31
C PRO A 248 54.95 -10.48 -5.14
N SER A 249 54.83 -9.38 -5.90
CA SER A 249 53.56 -8.66 -6.03
C SER A 249 52.60 -9.50 -6.86
N ILE A 250 51.83 -10.34 -6.16
CA ILE A 250 50.77 -11.15 -6.76
C ILE A 250 49.79 -10.19 -7.43
N LEU A 251 49.59 -10.36 -8.75
CA LEU A 251 48.58 -9.62 -9.51
C LEU A 251 47.22 -9.74 -8.83
N ASP A 252 46.47 -8.64 -8.70
CA ASP A 252 45.13 -8.68 -8.10
C ASP A 252 44.30 -9.79 -8.76
N ASN A 253 43.84 -10.74 -7.95
CA ASN A 253 43.11 -11.92 -8.40
C ASN A 253 41.67 -11.54 -8.76
N ILE A 254 41.49 -11.06 -9.99
CA ILE A 254 40.19 -10.68 -10.55
C ILE A 254 39.48 -11.83 -11.27
N ASP A 255 39.98 -13.07 -11.20
CA ASP A 255 39.39 -14.21 -11.91
C ASP A 255 37.93 -14.45 -11.51
N HIS A 256 37.60 -14.17 -10.24
CA HIS A 256 36.24 -14.27 -9.73
C HIS A 256 35.29 -13.21 -10.35
N LEU A 257 35.79 -12.00 -10.63
CA LEU A 257 35.05 -10.94 -11.32
C LEU A 257 34.90 -11.27 -12.82
N LEU A 258 35.98 -11.74 -13.47
CA LEU A 258 35.96 -12.09 -14.89
C LEU A 258 35.01 -13.25 -15.20
N LYS A 259 34.87 -14.23 -14.29
CA LYS A 259 33.87 -15.30 -14.40
C LYS A 259 32.43 -14.78 -14.38
N ARG A 260 32.15 -13.68 -13.68
CA ARG A 260 30.81 -13.07 -13.60
C ARG A 260 30.42 -12.31 -14.87
N VAL A 261 31.40 -11.81 -15.63
CA VAL A 261 31.17 -11.06 -16.88
C VAL A 261 31.42 -11.92 -18.13
N ALA A 262 31.78 -13.20 -17.95
CA ALA A 262 32.00 -14.14 -19.02
C ALA A 262 30.70 -14.42 -19.78
N THR A 263 30.68 -14.21 -21.10
CA THR A 263 29.54 -14.65 -21.91
C THR A 263 29.53 -16.18 -22.03
N PRO A 264 28.42 -16.87 -21.67
CA PRO A 264 28.31 -18.30 -21.89
C PRO A 264 28.37 -18.57 -23.40
N ARG A 265 29.26 -19.47 -23.84
CA ARG A 265 29.22 -19.94 -25.23
C ARG A 265 27.90 -20.67 -25.43
N ARG A 266 27.03 -20.15 -26.32
CA ARG A 266 25.87 -20.89 -26.85
C ARG A 266 26.38 -22.28 -27.25
N LYS A 267 25.94 -23.34 -26.58
CA LYS A 267 26.05 -24.69 -27.12
C LYS A 267 25.30 -24.65 -28.45
N ALA A 268 26.03 -24.80 -29.55
CA ALA A 268 25.40 -25.00 -30.85
C ALA A 268 24.51 -26.24 -30.73
N THR A 269 23.19 -26.03 -30.82
CA THR A 269 22.21 -27.10 -30.90
C THR A 269 22.54 -27.93 -32.16
N PRO A 270 22.55 -29.28 -32.10
CA PRO A 270 22.83 -30.08 -33.28
C PRO A 270 21.66 -29.92 -34.25
N SER A 271 21.92 -29.34 -35.42
CA SER A 271 20.98 -29.36 -36.53
C SER A 271 20.85 -30.81 -37.03
N THR A 272 19.71 -31.44 -36.77
CA THR A 272 19.31 -32.69 -37.42
C THR A 272 18.45 -32.39 -38.63
N LEU A 273 19.04 -32.49 -39.83
CA LEU A 273 18.35 -32.96 -41.04
C LEU A 273 19.38 -33.49 -42.06
N ARG A 274 19.20 -34.79 -42.37
CA ARG A 274 19.70 -35.58 -43.53
C ARG A 274 21.17 -36.05 -43.60
N SER A 275 21.38 -37.23 -43.00
CA SER A 275 21.96 -38.46 -43.59
C SER A 275 22.82 -38.35 -44.87
N ARG A 276 24.12 -38.70 -44.77
CA ARG A 276 24.68 -39.87 -45.48
C ARG A 276 26.03 -40.34 -44.87
N LYS A 277 25.95 -41.50 -44.22
CA LYS A 277 26.94 -42.61 -44.10
C LYS A 277 28.43 -42.30 -44.36
N GLY A 278 29.24 -42.41 -43.31
CA GLY A 278 30.71 -42.52 -43.41
C GLY A 278 31.34 -42.91 -42.06
N LYS A 279 31.56 -44.21 -41.86
CA LYS A 279 32.05 -44.84 -40.63
C LYS A 279 33.55 -44.51 -40.43
N LYS A 280 33.94 -43.83 -39.34
CA LYS A 280 35.31 -43.94 -38.81
C LYS A 280 35.31 -43.84 -37.28
N VAL A 281 35.76 -44.94 -36.68
CA VAL A 281 36.01 -45.12 -35.24
C VAL A 281 37.24 -44.30 -34.85
N SER A 282 37.14 -43.48 -33.80
CA SER A 282 38.32 -43.05 -33.03
C SER A 282 37.96 -42.73 -31.58
N SER A 283 38.32 -43.66 -30.69
CA SER A 283 38.83 -43.49 -29.32
C SER A 283 38.46 -42.20 -28.58
N VAL A 284 37.48 -42.30 -27.66
CA VAL A 284 37.28 -41.36 -26.55
C VAL A 284 38.48 -41.44 -25.61
N ARG A 285 39.44 -40.54 -25.79
CA ARG A 285 40.42 -40.21 -24.76
C ARG A 285 39.83 -39.07 -23.95
N ASN A 286 39.40 -39.36 -22.72
CA ASN A 286 39.02 -38.35 -21.73
C ASN A 286 40.19 -37.39 -21.52
N VAL A 287 40.14 -36.22 -22.17
CA VAL A 287 40.98 -35.09 -21.84
C VAL A 287 40.23 -34.31 -20.76
N ALA A 288 40.74 -34.40 -19.53
CA ALA A 288 40.32 -33.55 -18.42
C ALA A 288 40.28 -32.09 -18.89
N GLY A 289 39.17 -31.41 -18.59
CA GLY A 289 38.88 -30.07 -19.11
C GLY A 289 40.04 -29.09 -18.87
N THR A 290 40.73 -28.74 -19.94
CA THR A 290 41.56 -27.52 -19.98
C THR A 290 40.64 -26.33 -19.77
N SER A 291 40.68 -25.73 -18.58
CA SER A 291 40.06 -24.43 -18.32
C SER A 291 40.62 -23.42 -19.33
N VAL A 292 39.77 -22.88 -20.18
CA VAL A 292 40.16 -21.84 -21.15
C VAL A 292 40.65 -20.62 -20.37
N LYS A 293 41.92 -20.23 -20.52
CA LYS A 293 42.49 -19.02 -19.88
C LYS A 293 41.67 -17.80 -20.33
N MET A 294 41.03 -17.10 -19.39
CA MET A 294 40.27 -15.89 -19.67
C MET A 294 41.23 -14.71 -19.84
N SER A 295 40.98 -13.81 -20.79
CA SER A 295 41.79 -12.58 -20.93
C SER A 295 41.49 -11.63 -19.77
N ARG A 296 42.53 -10.95 -19.25
CA ARG A 296 42.41 -9.99 -18.15
C ARG A 296 41.54 -8.78 -18.50
N TYR A 297 41.51 -8.40 -19.78
CA TYR A 297 40.76 -7.24 -20.29
C TYR A 297 39.72 -7.64 -21.36
N PRO A 298 38.51 -8.10 -20.97
CA PRO A 298 37.46 -8.42 -21.94
C PRO A 298 37.05 -7.17 -22.75
N VAL A 299 37.25 -7.25 -24.07
CA VAL A 299 37.09 -6.13 -25.02
C VAL A 299 35.75 -5.42 -24.87
N ARG A 300 34.64 -6.17 -24.80
CA ARG A 300 33.29 -5.57 -24.70
C ARG A 300 33.08 -4.81 -23.39
N VAL A 301 33.71 -5.27 -22.30
CA VAL A 301 33.62 -4.63 -20.98
C VAL A 301 34.44 -3.35 -20.98
N VAL A 302 35.65 -3.38 -21.53
CA VAL A 302 36.49 -2.18 -21.72
C VAL A 302 35.75 -1.12 -22.53
N LEU A 303 35.12 -1.52 -23.65
CA LEU A 303 34.39 -0.61 -24.52
C LEU A 303 33.12 -0.04 -23.89
N SER A 304 32.46 -0.80 -23.00
CA SER A 304 31.28 -0.31 -22.27
C SER A 304 31.57 0.90 -21.38
N ALA A 305 32.82 1.10 -20.94
CA ALA A 305 33.20 2.29 -20.18
C ALA A 305 32.97 3.59 -20.96
N PHE A 306 33.15 3.57 -22.29
CA PHE A 306 32.88 4.73 -23.15
C PHE A 306 31.38 5.00 -23.31
N MET A 307 30.55 3.94 -23.33
CA MET A 307 29.09 4.09 -23.37
C MET A 307 28.56 4.66 -22.05
N ILE A 308 29.05 4.14 -20.92
CA ILE A 308 28.67 4.60 -19.58
C ILE A 308 29.03 6.08 -19.37
N LEU A 309 30.22 6.48 -19.83
CA LEU A 309 30.70 7.86 -19.70
C LEU A 309 29.98 8.83 -20.64
N GLY A 310 29.73 8.43 -21.88
CA GLY A 310 29.14 9.29 -22.91
C GLY A 310 27.62 9.44 -22.82
N HIS A 311 26.92 8.37 -22.42
CA HIS A 311 25.45 8.29 -22.43
C HIS A 311 24.91 7.63 -21.15
N PRO A 312 25.12 8.22 -19.97
CA PRO A 312 24.66 7.63 -18.72
C PRO A 312 23.14 7.42 -18.69
N ASP A 313 22.37 8.33 -19.28
CA ASP A 313 20.90 8.28 -19.30
C ASP A 313 20.33 7.16 -20.19
N ALA A 314 21.11 6.71 -21.19
CA ALA A 314 20.72 5.60 -22.05
C ALA A 314 21.13 4.24 -21.47
N VAL A 315 22.11 4.21 -20.56
CA VAL A 315 22.66 2.97 -19.97
C VAL A 315 22.04 2.67 -18.59
N PHE A 316 21.66 3.70 -17.84
CA PHE A 316 21.08 3.56 -16.51
C PHE A 316 19.56 3.78 -16.53
N ASN A 317 18.82 2.89 -15.87
CA ASN A 317 17.35 3.01 -15.71
C ASN A 317 16.95 4.00 -14.58
N GLY A 318 17.92 4.67 -13.94
CA GLY A 318 17.74 5.61 -12.83
C GLY A 318 19.09 6.06 -12.26
N GLN A 319 19.10 7.15 -11.48
CA GLN A 319 20.32 7.73 -10.90
C GLN A 319 20.43 7.35 -9.41
N GLY A 320 21.46 6.60 -9.04
CA GLY A 320 21.73 6.16 -7.67
C GLY A 320 23.22 6.12 -7.36
N ASP A 321 23.57 5.81 -6.11
CA ASP A 321 24.97 5.84 -5.62
C ASP A 321 25.87 4.85 -6.36
N GLN A 322 25.35 3.68 -6.75
CA GLN A 322 26.10 2.66 -7.49
C GLN A 322 26.34 3.08 -8.94
N GLU A 323 25.34 3.69 -9.58
CA GLU A 323 25.39 4.20 -10.94
C GLU A 323 26.35 5.41 -11.02
N ALA A 324 26.35 6.28 -10.01
CA ALA A 324 27.32 7.37 -9.86
C ALA A 324 28.75 6.85 -9.61
N ALA A 325 28.92 5.84 -8.74
CA ALA A 325 30.22 5.21 -8.49
C ALA A 325 30.79 4.51 -9.73
N LEU A 326 29.94 3.83 -10.52
CA LEU A 326 30.33 3.21 -11.78
C LEU A 326 30.72 4.26 -12.83
N ASN A 327 29.95 5.35 -12.95
CA ASN A 327 30.28 6.44 -13.88
C ASN A 327 31.62 7.11 -13.51
N ASN A 328 31.85 7.38 -12.22
CA ASN A 328 33.12 7.91 -11.73
C ASN A 328 34.30 6.95 -11.99
N ALA A 329 34.10 5.64 -11.80
CA ALA A 329 35.12 4.64 -12.09
C ALA A 329 35.38 4.51 -13.60
N ALA A 330 34.35 4.60 -14.45
CA ALA A 330 34.48 4.62 -15.90
C ALA A 330 35.26 5.85 -16.38
N LYS A 331 34.95 7.04 -15.84
CA LYS A 331 35.69 8.29 -16.11
C LYS A 331 37.17 8.15 -15.75
N GLY A 332 37.46 7.60 -14.57
CA GLY A 332 38.84 7.33 -14.13
C GLY A 332 39.57 6.36 -15.06
N PHE A 333 38.93 5.25 -15.43
CA PHE A 333 39.50 4.25 -16.33
C PHE A 333 39.76 4.79 -17.75
N VAL A 334 38.78 5.46 -18.36
CA VAL A 334 38.92 6.04 -19.70
C VAL A 334 40.04 7.07 -19.73
N ARG A 335 40.18 7.89 -18.68
CA ARG A 335 41.28 8.85 -18.54
C ARG A 335 42.64 8.16 -18.53
N GLU A 336 42.83 7.13 -17.69
CA GLU A 336 44.11 6.42 -17.62
C GLU A 336 44.42 5.62 -18.90
N LEU A 337 43.40 5.12 -19.61
CA LEU A 337 43.56 4.47 -20.92
C LEU A 337 44.02 5.47 -22.00
N LYS A 338 43.40 6.66 -22.08
CA LYS A 338 43.83 7.74 -23.00
C LYS A 338 45.27 8.17 -22.69
N LEU A 339 45.60 8.38 -21.42
CA LEU A 339 46.97 8.71 -20.99
C LEU A 339 47.98 7.61 -21.32
N LEU A 340 47.61 6.34 -21.18
CA LEU A 340 48.48 5.22 -21.55
C LEU A 340 48.76 5.19 -23.06
N ILE A 341 47.75 5.47 -23.90
CA ILE A 341 47.91 5.56 -25.34
C ILE A 341 48.84 6.72 -25.70
N ASN A 342 48.67 7.89 -25.08
CA ASN A 342 49.55 9.04 -25.30
C ASN A 342 51.01 8.74 -24.89
N VAL A 343 51.23 8.09 -23.74
CA VAL A 343 52.58 7.68 -23.31
C VAL A 343 53.23 6.68 -24.29
N ILE A 344 52.43 5.82 -24.93
CA ILE A 344 52.92 4.89 -25.96
C ILE A 344 53.27 5.63 -27.26
N GLN A 345 52.53 6.68 -27.62
CA GLN A 345 52.71 7.42 -28.87
C GLN A 345 53.80 8.51 -28.80
N GLU A 346 53.81 9.29 -27.73
CA GLU A 346 54.60 10.52 -27.58
C GLU A 346 55.77 10.36 -26.58
N GLY A 347 55.81 9.27 -25.81
CA GLY A 347 56.79 9.06 -24.75
C GLY A 347 56.34 9.61 -23.39
N PRO A 348 57.25 9.75 -22.39
CA PRO A 348 56.88 10.16 -21.02
C PRO A 348 56.30 11.58 -20.97
N VAL A 349 54.97 11.70 -20.83
CA VAL A 349 54.26 12.99 -20.80
C VAL A 349 54.33 13.65 -19.41
N GLN A 350 54.58 14.96 -19.34
CA GLN A 350 54.40 15.77 -18.13
C GLN A 350 52.92 16.11 -17.96
N VAL A 351 52.30 15.65 -16.87
CA VAL A 351 50.91 15.99 -16.55
C VAL A 351 50.92 17.28 -15.73
N SER A 352 50.28 18.34 -16.23
CA SER A 352 50.16 19.63 -15.54
C SER A 352 49.19 19.51 -14.36
N GLY A 353 49.74 19.43 -13.14
CA GLY A 353 49.00 19.54 -11.88
C GLY A 353 49.49 18.61 -10.78
N GLY A 354 50.40 19.11 -9.93
CA GLY A 354 50.82 18.50 -8.66
C GLY A 354 52.04 17.58 -8.75
N GLU A 355 53.18 18.06 -8.21
CA GLU A 355 54.48 17.41 -7.96
C GLU A 355 55.08 16.47 -9.04
N SER A 356 56.25 16.90 -9.52
CA SER A 356 57.15 16.29 -10.50
C SER A 356 57.39 14.78 -10.39
N LYS A 357 56.70 13.98 -11.22
CA LYS A 357 57.18 12.65 -11.64
C LYS A 357 56.85 12.41 -13.13
N HIS A 358 57.89 12.31 -13.97
CA HIS A 358 57.75 11.80 -15.33
C HIS A 358 57.07 10.42 -15.27
N ARG A 359 55.88 10.29 -15.88
CA ARG A 359 55.16 9.01 -15.90
C ARG A 359 55.82 8.11 -16.95
N THR A 360 56.59 7.14 -16.47
CA THR A 360 57.13 6.06 -17.32
C THR A 360 56.00 5.15 -17.80
N LEU A 361 56.20 4.46 -18.92
CA LEU A 361 55.25 3.45 -19.43
C LEU A 361 54.90 2.41 -18.36
N ARG A 362 55.87 2.02 -17.52
CA ARG A 362 55.68 1.06 -16.43
C ARG A 362 54.71 1.59 -15.37
N SER A 363 54.94 2.81 -14.88
CA SER A 363 54.03 3.43 -13.90
C SER A 363 52.63 3.66 -14.45
N GLN A 364 52.50 4.02 -15.74
CA GLN A 364 51.19 4.24 -16.35
C GLN A 364 50.44 2.92 -16.60
N LEU A 365 51.14 1.82 -16.89
CA LEU A 365 50.54 0.48 -16.97
C LEU A 365 49.97 0.03 -15.62
N ASP A 366 50.67 0.31 -14.51
CA ASP A 366 50.16 -0.01 -13.16
C ASP A 366 48.96 0.85 -12.77
N LEU A 367 48.93 2.14 -13.13
CA LEU A 367 47.77 3.02 -12.91
C LEU A 367 46.57 2.61 -13.76
N PHE A 368 46.80 2.23 -15.03
CA PHE A 368 45.79 1.68 -15.91
C PHE A 368 45.18 0.39 -15.34
N ASP A 369 46.00 -0.55 -14.87
CA ASP A 369 45.50 -1.82 -14.29
C ASP A 369 44.71 -1.58 -12.99
N LYS A 370 45.15 -0.64 -12.14
CA LYS A 370 44.39 -0.25 -10.93
C LYS A 370 43.04 0.39 -11.28
N ALA A 371 43.02 1.29 -12.25
CA ALA A 371 41.78 1.91 -12.71
C ALA A 371 40.83 0.89 -13.35
N TRP A 372 41.38 -0.09 -14.09
CA TRP A 372 40.61 -1.23 -14.62
C TRP A 372 40.00 -2.09 -13.51
N CYS A 373 40.76 -2.47 -12.48
CA CYS A 373 40.25 -3.25 -11.36
C CYS A 373 39.11 -2.51 -10.63
N SER A 374 39.25 -1.20 -10.43
CA SER A 374 38.22 -0.35 -9.83
C SER A 374 36.96 -0.29 -10.70
N PHE A 375 37.10 -0.05 -12.00
CA PHE A 375 35.98 -0.06 -12.95
C PHE A 375 35.29 -1.42 -13.02
N LEU A 376 36.06 -2.52 -13.16
CA LEU A 376 35.52 -3.86 -13.25
C LEU A 376 34.75 -4.25 -11.99
N ASN A 377 35.24 -3.87 -10.81
CA ASN A 377 34.53 -4.12 -9.55
C ASN A 377 33.18 -3.40 -9.52
N SER A 378 33.15 -2.08 -9.78
CA SER A 378 31.90 -1.31 -9.86
C SER A 378 30.95 -1.83 -10.95
N PHE A 379 31.49 -2.24 -12.09
CA PHE A 379 30.72 -2.79 -13.21
C PHE A 379 30.08 -4.13 -12.86
N VAL A 380 30.82 -5.03 -12.18
CA VAL A 380 30.28 -6.32 -11.72
C VAL A 380 29.21 -6.12 -10.66
N ILE A 381 29.40 -5.21 -9.70
CA ILE A 381 28.39 -4.90 -8.67
C ILE A 381 27.08 -4.44 -9.34
N TRP A 382 27.17 -3.50 -10.27
CA TRP A 382 26.02 -3.04 -11.05
C TRP A 382 25.37 -4.17 -11.86
N LYS A 383 26.17 -4.99 -12.57
CA LYS A 383 25.64 -6.12 -13.35
C LYS A 383 25.02 -7.24 -12.53
N VAL A 384 25.48 -7.47 -11.30
CA VAL A 384 24.85 -8.44 -10.40
C VAL A 384 23.48 -7.95 -9.97
N LYS A 385 23.32 -6.65 -9.65
CA LYS A 385 22.00 -6.05 -9.34
C LYS A 385 21.05 -6.13 -10.55
N ASP A 386 21.53 -5.78 -11.73
CA ASP A 386 20.80 -5.87 -13.01
C ASP A 386 20.32 -7.32 -13.29
N ALA A 387 21.21 -8.30 -13.13
CA ALA A 387 20.88 -9.71 -13.29
C ALA A 387 19.87 -10.22 -12.25
N ARG A 388 19.91 -9.69 -11.01
CA ARG A 388 18.94 -10.02 -9.95
C ARG A 388 17.54 -9.51 -10.26
N LEU A 389 17.41 -8.28 -10.72
CA LEU A 389 16.11 -7.74 -11.12
C LEU A 389 15.49 -8.57 -12.26
N LEU A 390 16.29 -8.93 -13.26
CA LEU A 390 15.84 -9.77 -14.35
C LEU A 390 15.49 -11.20 -13.90
N GLU A 391 16.24 -11.76 -12.95
CA GLU A 391 15.90 -13.05 -12.33
C GLU A 391 14.52 -12.97 -11.65
N ASP A 392 14.28 -11.95 -10.84
CA ASP A 392 13.01 -11.78 -10.11
C ASP A 392 11.82 -11.67 -11.09
N ASP A 393 12.00 -10.98 -12.23
CA ASP A 393 10.97 -10.89 -13.27
C ASP A 393 10.70 -12.24 -13.95
N LEU A 394 11.74 -13.02 -14.26
CA LEU A 394 11.59 -14.37 -14.82
C LEU A 394 10.92 -15.33 -13.84
N VAL A 395 11.29 -15.25 -12.55
CA VAL A 395 10.66 -16.02 -11.47
C VAL A 395 9.19 -15.65 -11.34
N ARG A 396 8.86 -14.35 -11.39
CA ARG A 396 7.48 -13.86 -11.32
C ARG A 396 6.66 -14.38 -12.50
N ALA A 397 7.20 -14.34 -13.72
CA ALA A 397 6.55 -14.92 -14.90
C ALA A 397 6.31 -16.42 -14.75
N ALA A 398 7.29 -17.17 -14.21
CA ALA A 398 7.14 -18.60 -13.96
C ALA A 398 6.03 -18.90 -12.94
N CYS A 399 5.95 -18.15 -11.84
CA CYS A 399 4.89 -18.25 -10.84
C CYS A 399 3.50 -17.91 -11.41
N GLN A 400 3.40 -16.94 -12.31
CA GLN A 400 2.14 -16.60 -12.99
C GLN A 400 1.64 -17.73 -13.89
N LEU A 401 2.54 -18.32 -14.67
CA LEU A 401 2.23 -19.48 -15.52
C LEU A 401 1.74 -20.65 -14.67
N GLU A 402 2.39 -20.89 -13.53
CA GLU A 402 2.02 -21.93 -12.58
C GLU A 402 0.60 -21.73 -12.02
N LEU A 403 0.28 -20.51 -11.56
CA LEU A 403 -1.05 -20.18 -11.01
C LEU A 403 -2.16 -20.31 -12.06
N SER A 404 -1.90 -19.85 -13.28
CA SER A 404 -2.82 -19.98 -14.42
C SER A 404 -3.06 -21.46 -14.75
N MET A 405 -2.01 -22.28 -14.73
CA MET A 405 -2.10 -23.73 -14.94
C MET A 405 -2.93 -24.40 -13.84
N ILE A 406 -2.65 -24.12 -12.56
CA ILE A 406 -3.39 -24.72 -11.44
C ILE A 406 -4.89 -24.36 -11.51
N GLN A 407 -5.21 -23.10 -11.85
CA GLN A 407 -6.59 -22.63 -11.96
C GLN A 407 -7.34 -23.24 -13.16
N LYS A 408 -6.72 -23.26 -14.35
CA LYS A 408 -7.36 -23.76 -15.59
C LYS A 408 -7.45 -25.29 -15.63
N CYS A 409 -6.41 -25.98 -15.17
CA CYS A 409 -6.36 -27.45 -15.13
C CYS A 409 -7.02 -28.04 -13.87
N LYS A 410 -7.43 -27.20 -12.89
CA LYS A 410 -8.02 -27.64 -11.60
C LYS A 410 -7.15 -28.68 -10.89
N LEU A 411 -5.83 -28.48 -10.92
CA LEU A 411 -4.86 -29.41 -10.33
C LEU A 411 -5.13 -29.59 -8.83
N THR A 412 -5.08 -30.83 -8.36
CA THR A 412 -5.13 -31.17 -6.93
C THR A 412 -3.74 -31.13 -6.31
N PRO A 413 -3.61 -30.91 -4.98
CA PRO A 413 -2.31 -30.85 -4.29
C PRO A 413 -1.41 -32.07 -4.52
N GLU A 414 -2.00 -33.23 -4.81
CA GLU A 414 -1.30 -34.50 -4.97
C GLU A 414 -0.89 -34.83 -6.42
N GLY A 415 -1.16 -33.93 -7.38
CA GLY A 415 -0.76 -34.15 -8.78
C GLY A 415 -1.43 -35.35 -9.46
N VAL A 416 -2.55 -35.84 -8.93
CA VAL A 416 -3.29 -36.95 -9.54
C VAL A 416 -4.07 -36.42 -10.74
N ASP A 417 -3.59 -36.81 -11.92
CA ASP A 417 -4.11 -36.43 -13.23
C ASP A 417 -5.42 -37.21 -13.53
N THR A 418 -6.51 -36.88 -12.83
CA THR A 418 -7.82 -37.44 -13.14
C THR A 418 -8.34 -36.85 -14.45
N MET A 419 -8.30 -37.66 -15.51
CA MET A 419 -8.86 -37.45 -16.86
C MET A 419 -9.03 -35.97 -17.26
N LEU A 420 -7.91 -35.27 -17.45
CA LEU A 420 -7.90 -33.96 -18.09
C LEU A 420 -8.32 -34.11 -19.57
N THR A 421 -9.22 -33.25 -20.03
CA THR A 421 -9.55 -33.07 -21.45
C THR A 421 -8.27 -32.79 -22.25
N HIS A 422 -8.20 -33.22 -23.51
CA HIS A 422 -7.04 -33.05 -24.40
C HIS A 422 -6.46 -31.63 -24.36
N ASP A 423 -7.32 -30.61 -24.35
CA ASP A 423 -6.93 -29.19 -24.31
C ASP A 423 -6.25 -28.79 -23.00
N LYS A 424 -6.70 -29.32 -21.86
CA LYS A 424 -6.07 -29.07 -20.55
C LYS A 424 -4.69 -29.71 -20.46
N LYS A 425 -4.52 -30.87 -21.08
CA LYS A 425 -3.22 -31.54 -21.20
C LYS A 425 -2.26 -30.77 -22.11
N ALA A 426 -2.77 -30.20 -23.21
CA ALA A 426 -1.99 -29.32 -24.07
C ALA A 426 -1.51 -28.06 -23.33
N ILE A 427 -2.38 -27.42 -22.52
CA ILE A 427 -2.02 -26.26 -21.69
C ILE A 427 -0.93 -26.64 -20.67
N GLN A 428 -1.07 -27.78 -19.99
CA GLN A 428 -0.07 -28.26 -19.04
C GLN A 428 1.30 -28.49 -19.70
N MET A 429 1.32 -29.12 -20.88
CA MET A 429 2.53 -29.36 -21.64
C MET A 429 3.20 -28.04 -22.07
N GLN A 430 2.42 -27.07 -22.56
CA GLN A 430 2.93 -25.77 -22.98
C GLN A 430 3.55 -25.01 -21.80
N VAL A 431 2.83 -24.93 -20.67
CA VAL A 431 3.33 -24.25 -19.46
C VAL A 431 4.60 -24.91 -18.93
N THR A 432 4.69 -26.24 -18.98
CA THR A 432 5.89 -26.96 -18.54
C THR A 432 7.09 -26.63 -19.44
N GLN A 433 6.91 -26.58 -20.77
CA GLN A 433 7.96 -26.17 -21.70
C GLN A 433 8.39 -24.71 -21.50
N ASP A 434 7.44 -23.81 -21.26
CA ASP A 434 7.72 -22.40 -21.01
C ASP A 434 8.48 -22.23 -19.68
N GLN A 435 8.12 -22.97 -18.63
CA GLN A 435 8.86 -22.99 -17.37
C GLN A 435 10.27 -23.58 -17.52
N GLU A 436 10.48 -24.61 -18.34
CA GLU A 436 11.82 -25.13 -18.64
C GLU A 436 12.68 -24.08 -19.35
N LEU A 437 12.11 -23.33 -20.29
CA LEU A 437 12.80 -22.23 -20.97
C LEU A 437 13.18 -21.11 -20.00
N LEU A 438 12.26 -20.72 -19.10
CA LEU A 438 12.54 -19.73 -18.05
C LEU A 438 13.62 -20.23 -17.09
N THR A 439 13.58 -21.51 -16.73
CA THR A 439 14.60 -22.17 -15.89
C THR A 439 15.98 -22.10 -16.53
N GLU A 440 16.08 -22.35 -17.84
CA GLU A 440 17.36 -22.28 -18.53
C GLU A 440 17.87 -20.84 -18.62
N LYS A 441 16.98 -19.86 -18.83
CA LYS A 441 17.34 -18.43 -18.76
C LYS A 441 17.85 -18.02 -17.38
N VAL A 442 17.15 -18.41 -16.31
CA VAL A 442 17.58 -18.15 -14.92
C VAL A 442 18.90 -18.86 -14.61
N ARG A 443 19.09 -20.10 -15.08
CA ARG A 443 20.36 -20.82 -14.96
C ARG A 443 21.50 -20.09 -15.66
N HIS A 444 21.25 -19.47 -16.80
CA HIS A 444 22.24 -18.66 -17.51
C HIS A 444 22.56 -17.33 -16.82
N LEU A 445 21.58 -16.70 -16.16
CA LEU A 445 21.74 -15.40 -15.49
C LEU A 445 22.37 -15.53 -14.10
N SER A 446 21.84 -16.43 -13.26
CA SER A 446 22.15 -16.51 -11.83
C SER A 446 22.69 -17.88 -11.39
N GLY A 447 22.86 -18.82 -12.33
CA GLY A 447 23.38 -20.15 -12.05
C GLY A 447 22.40 -21.04 -11.29
N VAL A 448 22.92 -22.10 -10.67
CA VAL A 448 22.12 -23.09 -9.93
C VAL A 448 21.35 -22.46 -8.78
N ALA A 449 21.97 -21.50 -8.08
CA ALA A 449 21.32 -20.80 -6.95
C ALA A 449 20.09 -19.98 -7.38
N GLY A 450 20.05 -19.47 -8.62
CA GLY A 450 18.85 -18.81 -9.15
C GLY A 450 17.74 -19.79 -9.48
N VAL A 451 18.10 -20.95 -10.03
CA VAL A 451 17.13 -22.04 -10.28
C VAL A 451 16.51 -22.53 -8.98
N GLU A 452 17.30 -22.73 -7.93
CA GLU A 452 16.79 -23.14 -6.60
C GLU A 452 15.82 -22.12 -6.00
N ARG A 453 16.08 -20.82 -6.17
CA ARG A 453 15.15 -19.76 -5.74
C ARG A 453 13.87 -19.77 -6.54
N MET A 454 13.96 -19.97 -7.85
CA MET A 454 12.78 -20.08 -8.71
C MET A 454 11.93 -21.31 -8.35
N GLU A 455 12.57 -22.48 -8.15
CA GLU A 455 11.88 -23.70 -7.73
C GLU A 455 11.22 -23.53 -6.36
N SER A 456 11.89 -22.86 -5.41
CA SER A 456 11.34 -22.53 -4.10
C SER A 456 10.13 -21.59 -4.20
N ALA A 457 10.22 -20.56 -5.05
CA ALA A 457 9.13 -19.63 -5.29
C ALA A 457 7.92 -20.33 -5.93
N LEU A 458 8.13 -21.21 -6.91
CA LEU A 458 7.08 -22.02 -7.52
C LEU A 458 6.41 -22.95 -6.50
N LEU A 459 7.20 -23.56 -5.62
CA LEU A 459 6.69 -24.42 -4.55
C LEU A 459 5.86 -23.61 -3.54
N GLU A 460 6.35 -22.44 -3.14
CA GLU A 460 5.65 -21.51 -2.24
C GLU A 460 4.33 -21.02 -2.84
N THR A 461 4.33 -20.68 -4.13
CA THR A 461 3.14 -20.31 -4.90
C THR A 461 2.11 -21.44 -4.91
N ARG A 462 2.54 -22.69 -5.15
CA ARG A 462 1.65 -23.88 -5.06
C ARG A 462 1.07 -24.05 -3.66
N THR A 463 1.90 -23.98 -2.62
CA THR A 463 1.42 -24.18 -1.24
C THR A 463 0.45 -23.09 -0.79
N LYS A 464 0.74 -21.81 -1.10
CA LYS A 464 -0.16 -20.70 -0.77
C LYS A 464 -1.49 -20.81 -1.50
N TYR A 465 -1.47 -21.22 -2.77
CA TYR A 465 -2.70 -21.44 -3.55
C TYR A 465 -3.60 -22.49 -2.91
N PHE A 466 -3.04 -23.65 -2.52
CA PHE A 466 -3.83 -24.72 -1.93
C PHE A 466 -4.28 -24.42 -0.49
N GLN A 467 -3.43 -23.76 0.31
CA GLN A 467 -3.79 -23.30 1.64
C GLN A 467 -4.94 -22.27 1.61
N ALA A 468 -4.87 -21.29 0.71
CA ALA A 468 -5.94 -20.31 0.53
C ALA A 468 -7.28 -20.94 0.11
N LYS A 469 -7.24 -22.06 -0.64
CA LYS A 469 -8.41 -22.85 -1.04
C LYS A 469 -9.02 -23.64 0.13
N GLU A 470 -8.21 -24.15 1.05
CA GLU A 470 -8.68 -24.89 2.24
C GLU A 470 -9.25 -23.95 3.32
N ASP A 471 -8.69 -22.75 3.48
CA ASP A 471 -9.10 -21.79 4.49
C ASP A 471 -10.36 -20.97 4.11
N GLY A 472 -10.93 -21.19 2.93
CA GLY A 472 -12.15 -20.49 2.46
C GLY A 472 -11.97 -18.99 2.24
N SER A 473 -10.72 -18.53 2.15
CA SER A 473 -10.37 -17.11 1.96
C SER A 473 -10.52 -16.67 0.48
N PRO A 474 -10.90 -15.41 0.19
CA PRO A 474 -10.98 -14.93 -1.19
C PRO A 474 -9.59 -14.92 -1.83
N MET A 475 -9.41 -15.80 -2.81
CA MET A 475 -8.12 -16.21 -3.41
C MET A 475 -7.31 -15.09 -4.10
N ALA A 476 -7.78 -13.84 -4.14
CA ALA A 476 -7.10 -12.78 -4.90
C ALA A 476 -6.26 -11.80 -4.09
N ASN A 477 -6.49 -11.64 -2.78
CA ASN A 477 -5.61 -10.80 -1.96
C ASN A 477 -4.18 -11.38 -1.89
N GLN A 478 -4.02 -12.70 -1.91
CA GLN A 478 -2.70 -13.34 -1.89
C GLN A 478 -1.99 -13.39 -3.25
N LEU A 479 -2.74 -13.27 -4.35
CA LEU A 479 -2.17 -13.14 -5.68
C LEU A 479 -1.49 -11.78 -5.83
N ALA A 480 -2.13 -10.69 -5.39
CA ALA A 480 -1.59 -9.33 -5.46
C ALA A 480 -0.20 -9.17 -4.79
N HIS A 481 0.06 -9.92 -3.72
CA HIS A 481 1.36 -9.92 -3.03
C HIS A 481 2.53 -10.48 -3.87
N PHE A 482 2.28 -11.26 -4.93
CA PHE A 482 3.30 -11.70 -5.88
C PHE A 482 3.57 -10.69 -7.01
N PHE A 483 2.65 -9.74 -7.25
CA PHE A 483 2.72 -8.79 -8.37
C PHE A 483 3.17 -7.38 -7.97
N SER A 484 3.38 -7.12 -6.67
CA SER A 484 3.94 -5.85 -6.20
C SER A 484 5.45 -5.99 -5.93
N PRO A 485 6.30 -5.05 -6.36
CA PRO A 485 7.72 -5.08 -6.04
C PRO A 485 7.90 -4.89 -4.53
N SER A 486 8.35 -5.93 -3.82
CA SER A 486 8.71 -5.78 -2.41
C SER A 486 10.13 -5.23 -2.29
N PRO A 487 10.38 -4.22 -1.45
CA PRO A 487 11.69 -3.63 -1.26
C PRO A 487 12.64 -4.64 -0.61
N ALA A 488 13.86 -4.68 -1.14
CA ALA A 488 14.88 -5.65 -0.78
C ALA A 488 15.14 -5.75 0.73
N SER A 489 15.19 -6.99 1.22
CA SER A 489 15.78 -7.38 2.50
C SER A 489 17.22 -6.85 2.62
N SER A 490 17.48 -6.01 3.63
CA SER A 490 18.82 -5.52 3.97
C SER A 490 19.66 -6.58 4.68
N PRO A 491 20.99 -6.59 4.47
CA PRO A 491 21.94 -7.02 5.50
C PRO A 491 22.78 -5.84 6.03
N VAL A 492 22.63 -5.61 7.33
CA VAL A 492 23.64 -5.28 8.37
C VAL A 492 24.64 -4.13 8.16
N GLN A 493 24.40 -3.07 8.96
CA GLN A 493 25.30 -2.18 9.74
C GLN A 493 26.72 -1.84 9.24
N SER A 494 27.04 -0.54 9.11
CA SER A 494 27.62 0.24 10.23
C SER A 494 28.07 1.68 9.84
N VAL A 495 27.85 2.58 10.82
CA VAL A 495 28.53 3.87 11.20
C VAL A 495 28.72 5.06 10.23
N SER A 496 27.95 6.12 10.54
CA SER A 496 28.36 7.52 10.85
C SER A 496 29.29 8.31 9.90
N SER A 497 28.78 9.40 9.30
CA SER A 497 29.00 10.80 9.78
C SER A 497 28.58 11.88 8.75
N SER A 498 27.75 12.80 9.23
CA SER A 498 27.53 14.22 8.86
C SER A 498 28.26 14.86 7.66
N SER A 499 27.52 15.57 6.80
CA SER A 499 27.59 17.05 6.70
C SER A 499 26.59 17.61 5.67
N SER A 500 25.88 18.66 6.08
CA SER A 500 24.99 19.54 5.33
C SER A 500 25.68 20.37 4.24
N ARG A 501 25.03 20.57 3.08
CA ARG A 501 24.87 21.89 2.45
C ARG A 501 23.91 21.89 1.25
N SER A 502 23.11 22.93 1.22
CA SER A 502 22.02 23.31 0.32
C SER A 502 22.49 24.00 -0.98
N LYS A 503 21.76 23.82 -2.10
CA LYS A 503 20.97 24.87 -2.77
C LYS A 503 20.47 24.50 -4.19
N ASP A 504 19.19 24.83 -4.37
CA ASP A 504 18.50 25.50 -5.47
C ASP A 504 18.29 24.84 -6.86
N SER A 505 16.98 24.65 -7.08
CA SER A 505 16.13 24.59 -8.28
C SER A 505 16.60 25.17 -9.62
N ILE A 506 16.09 24.57 -10.71
CA ILE A 506 15.32 25.20 -11.81
C ILE A 506 14.54 24.09 -12.53
N GLY A 507 13.25 24.32 -12.77
CA GLY A 507 12.39 23.42 -13.53
C GLY A 507 12.45 23.66 -15.04
N VAL A 508 12.26 22.61 -15.83
CA VAL A 508 11.75 22.63 -17.21
C VAL A 508 11.03 21.31 -17.47
N GLU A 509 9.70 21.41 -17.54
CA GLU A 509 8.85 20.98 -18.65
C GLU A 509 9.22 19.71 -19.47
N GLY A 510 8.29 18.76 -19.45
CA GLY A 510 7.88 17.94 -20.60
C GLY A 510 8.91 17.00 -21.24
N SER A 511 8.79 15.69 -21.01
CA SER A 511 9.18 14.74 -22.07
C SER A 511 8.43 13.41 -22.03
N ASN A 512 7.94 13.06 -23.22
CA ASN A 512 7.04 11.98 -23.56
C ASN A 512 7.60 10.59 -23.22
N ARG A 513 6.79 9.77 -22.55
CA ARG A 513 6.95 8.31 -22.51
C ARG A 513 6.69 7.72 -23.90
N VAL A 514 7.74 7.29 -24.59
CA VAL A 514 7.63 6.43 -25.77
C VAL A 514 7.65 4.96 -25.30
N ASN A 515 6.46 4.38 -25.19
CA ASN A 515 6.29 2.92 -25.10
C ASN A 515 6.60 2.30 -26.46
N ARG A 516 7.68 1.52 -26.58
CA ARG A 516 7.88 0.61 -27.72
C ARG A 516 7.13 -0.70 -27.44
N SER A 517 5.89 -0.77 -27.93
CA SER A 517 5.21 -2.04 -28.16
C SER A 517 5.82 -2.69 -29.40
N LEU A 518 6.25 -3.94 -29.26
CA LEU A 518 6.64 -4.81 -30.37
C LEU A 518 6.09 -6.19 -30.06
N LEU A 519 4.87 -6.44 -30.53
CA LEU A 519 4.35 -7.71 -31.06
C LEU A 519 2.85 -7.50 -31.35
N LYS A 520 2.56 -7.27 -32.63
CA LYS A 520 1.22 -7.24 -33.22
C LYS A 520 1.01 -8.61 -33.85
N ASP A 521 -0.05 -9.31 -33.45
CA ASP A 521 -0.64 -10.40 -34.23
C ASP A 521 -2.16 -10.28 -34.11
N ASP A 522 -2.81 -10.30 -35.27
CA ASP A 522 -4.22 -10.01 -35.51
C ASP A 522 -5.11 -11.25 -35.28
N THR A 523 -6.17 -11.17 -34.44
CA THR A 523 -7.42 -11.95 -34.54
C THR A 523 -8.52 -11.39 -33.60
N PRO A 524 -9.82 -11.48 -33.95
CA PRO A 524 -10.89 -10.63 -33.41
C PRO A 524 -11.46 -11.11 -32.06
N PRO A 525 -12.14 -10.22 -31.28
CA PRO A 525 -12.55 -10.53 -29.91
C PRO A 525 -13.88 -11.30 -29.87
N SER A 526 -13.86 -12.47 -29.21
CA SER A 526 -15.06 -13.16 -28.74
C SER A 526 -15.40 -12.66 -27.34
N SER A 527 -16.65 -12.24 -27.18
CA SER A 527 -17.32 -11.82 -25.95
C SER A 527 -17.32 -12.90 -24.86
N GLY A 528 -17.05 -12.48 -23.61
CA GLY A 528 -17.13 -13.28 -22.39
C GLY A 528 -16.95 -12.40 -21.13
N PRO A 529 -17.70 -12.66 -20.03
CA PRO A 529 -18.12 -11.63 -19.08
C PRO A 529 -17.05 -11.23 -18.05
N SER A 530 -17.18 -9.97 -17.61
CA SER A 530 -16.39 -9.26 -16.62
C SER A 530 -16.24 -10.04 -15.30
N ARG A 531 -15.01 -10.43 -14.99
CA ARG A 531 -14.64 -11.00 -13.70
C ARG A 531 -14.09 -9.87 -12.83
N VAL A 532 -14.95 -9.33 -11.96
CA VAL A 532 -14.58 -8.31 -10.96
C VAL A 532 -13.35 -8.80 -10.20
N SER A 533 -12.27 -8.04 -10.35
CA SER A 533 -10.96 -8.26 -9.76
C SER A 533 -11.05 -8.16 -8.24
N ASN A 534 -10.52 -9.19 -7.60
CA ASN A 534 -10.75 -9.53 -6.22
C ASN A 534 -9.65 -8.89 -5.31
N GLY A 535 -9.12 -7.73 -5.75
CA GLY A 535 -8.23 -6.83 -5.00
C GLY A 535 -8.98 -5.77 -4.17
N THR A 536 -10.31 -5.80 -4.18
CA THR A 536 -11.16 -4.88 -3.44
C THR A 536 -11.20 -5.17 -1.94
N VAL A 537 -10.86 -6.37 -1.45
CA VAL A 537 -11.14 -6.74 -0.05
C VAL A 537 -10.14 -6.15 0.96
N ASP A 538 -8.86 -6.03 0.62
CA ASP A 538 -7.86 -5.37 1.51
C ASP A 538 -8.03 -3.85 1.48
N GLU A 539 -8.38 -3.30 0.32
CA GLU A 539 -8.72 -1.88 0.19
C GLU A 539 -10.03 -1.54 0.93
N VAL A 540 -11.04 -2.41 0.85
CA VAL A 540 -12.29 -2.30 1.63
C VAL A 540 -12.03 -2.49 3.13
N SER A 541 -11.11 -3.36 3.55
CA SER A 541 -10.77 -3.53 4.97
C SER A 541 -10.09 -2.27 5.53
N ASN A 542 -9.17 -1.68 4.77
CA ASN A 542 -8.53 -0.42 5.13
C ASN A 542 -9.51 0.76 5.09
N GLN A 543 -10.42 0.78 4.12
CA GLN A 543 -11.51 1.77 4.04
C GLN A 543 -12.48 1.63 5.21
N ASN A 544 -12.82 0.41 5.63
CA ASN A 544 -13.68 0.19 6.79
C ASN A 544 -13.02 0.72 8.08
N GLU A 545 -11.72 0.47 8.27
CA GLU A 545 -10.97 1.03 9.40
C GLU A 545 -10.93 2.56 9.37
N LEU A 546 -10.69 3.16 8.19
CA LEU A 546 -10.77 4.60 8.01
C LEU A 546 -12.18 5.11 8.34
N MET A 547 -13.24 4.52 7.79
CA MET A 547 -14.62 4.92 8.06
C MET A 547 -14.96 4.85 9.55
N VAL A 548 -14.64 3.74 10.23
CA VAL A 548 -14.87 3.58 11.68
C VAL A 548 -14.08 4.62 12.45
N ASN A 549 -12.81 4.86 12.07
CA ASN A 549 -11.99 5.92 12.66
C ASN A 549 -12.64 7.30 12.48
N GLU A 550 -13.18 7.62 11.30
CA GLU A 550 -13.90 8.88 11.05
C GLU A 550 -15.14 9.01 11.95
N PHE A 551 -15.96 7.95 12.08
CA PHE A 551 -17.13 7.99 12.98
C PHE A 551 -16.77 8.29 14.43
N LEU A 552 -15.61 7.85 14.91
CA LEU A 552 -15.15 8.10 16.29
C LEU A 552 -14.65 9.54 16.50
N HIS A 553 -14.19 10.22 15.44
CA HIS A 553 -13.68 11.58 15.51
C HIS A 553 -14.77 12.63 15.26
N ASP A 554 -15.75 12.34 14.39
CA ASP A 554 -16.86 13.27 14.09
C ASP A 554 -18.19 12.83 14.71
N GLY A 555 -18.65 13.59 15.71
CA GLY A 555 -20.00 13.46 16.28
C GLY A 555 -21.10 13.78 15.26
N ASN A 556 -20.83 14.73 14.36
CA ASN A 556 -21.74 15.21 13.33
C ASN A 556 -21.14 15.04 11.94
N LEU A 557 -21.01 13.79 11.49
CA LEU A 557 -21.03 13.52 10.05
C LEU A 557 -22.38 14.03 9.51
N ASN A 558 -22.40 15.29 9.08
CA ASN A 558 -23.29 15.68 8.01
C ASN A 558 -22.78 14.89 6.81
N PHE A 559 -23.58 13.94 6.31
CA PHE A 559 -23.38 13.43 4.97
C PHE A 559 -24.07 14.42 4.01
N PRO A 560 -23.31 15.33 3.40
CA PRO A 560 -23.65 15.76 2.05
C PRO A 560 -22.39 15.70 1.18
N GLY A 561 -22.58 15.60 -0.14
CA GLY A 561 -21.51 16.01 -1.06
C GLY A 561 -21.06 17.43 -0.67
N GLY A 562 -19.82 17.57 -0.24
CA GLY A 562 -19.30 18.84 0.27
C GLY A 562 -18.13 18.68 1.23
N SER A 563 -16.97 18.27 0.71
CA SER A 563 -15.68 18.71 1.21
C SER A 563 -15.10 19.62 0.12
N THR A 564 -14.90 20.88 0.43
CA THR A 564 -14.45 21.96 -0.48
C THR A 564 -12.98 21.86 -0.90
N VAL A 565 -12.28 20.77 -0.59
CA VAL A 565 -10.84 20.59 -0.89
C VAL A 565 -10.58 19.48 -1.91
N LYS A 566 -11.63 19.00 -2.58
CA LYS A 566 -11.50 18.07 -3.73
C LYS A 566 -12.17 18.56 -4.99
N ASP A 567 -12.57 19.83 -5.06
CA ASP A 567 -13.46 20.25 -6.15
C ASP A 567 -12.83 20.09 -7.54
N GLU A 568 -11.52 20.32 -7.74
CA GLU A 568 -10.91 20.14 -9.07
C GLU A 568 -10.69 18.67 -9.46
N GLU A 569 -10.22 17.84 -8.54
CA GLU A 569 -10.00 16.41 -8.81
C GLU A 569 -11.33 15.65 -8.88
N ASP A 570 -12.30 16.00 -8.05
CA ASP A 570 -13.65 15.43 -8.07
C ASP A 570 -14.48 15.99 -9.25
N ASN A 571 -14.28 17.24 -9.67
CA ASN A 571 -14.84 17.77 -10.91
C ASN A 571 -14.22 17.08 -12.12
N LEU A 572 -12.90 16.88 -12.15
CA LEU A 572 -12.26 16.10 -13.20
C LEU A 572 -12.78 14.66 -13.24
N LYS A 573 -12.88 13.98 -12.09
CA LYS A 573 -13.47 12.63 -11.99
C LYS A 573 -14.93 12.61 -12.45
N ARG A 574 -15.72 13.62 -12.09
CA ARG A 574 -17.11 13.78 -12.52
C ARG A 574 -17.19 13.95 -14.04
N ARG A 575 -16.38 14.84 -14.62
CA ARG A 575 -16.31 15.07 -16.08
C ARG A 575 -15.84 13.83 -16.83
N ILE A 576 -14.86 13.10 -16.31
CA ILE A 576 -14.40 11.83 -16.88
C ILE A 576 -15.54 10.81 -16.85
N LYS A 577 -16.22 10.65 -15.71
CA LYS A 577 -17.36 9.75 -15.55
C LYS A 577 -18.48 10.08 -16.53
N GLU A 578 -18.92 11.34 -16.60
CA GLU A 578 -19.97 11.80 -17.52
C GLU A 578 -19.59 11.57 -18.99
N THR A 579 -18.32 11.78 -19.35
CA THR A 579 -17.83 11.55 -20.72
C THR A 579 -17.80 10.07 -21.07
N MET A 580 -17.38 9.21 -20.14
CA MET A 580 -17.38 7.76 -20.32
C MET A 580 -18.80 7.19 -20.38
N GLU A 581 -19.72 7.65 -19.53
CA GLU A 581 -21.14 7.26 -19.57
C GLU A 581 -21.80 7.70 -20.88
N ARG A 582 -21.52 8.92 -21.35
CA ARG A 582 -22.01 9.39 -22.65
C ARG A 582 -21.50 8.51 -23.79
N ALA A 583 -20.19 8.26 -23.84
CA ALA A 583 -19.58 7.41 -24.86
C ALA A 583 -20.12 5.96 -24.83
N PHE A 584 -20.42 5.43 -23.64
CA PHE A 584 -21.05 4.12 -23.50
C PHE A 584 -22.45 4.12 -24.13
N TRP A 585 -23.33 5.04 -23.72
CA TRP A 585 -24.71 5.09 -24.23
C TRP A 585 -24.79 5.45 -25.72
N ASP A 586 -23.85 6.24 -26.23
CA ASP A 586 -23.71 6.53 -27.66
C ASP A 586 -23.38 5.25 -28.45
N ASN A 587 -22.48 4.40 -27.92
CA ASN A 587 -22.17 3.09 -28.52
C ASN A 587 -23.36 2.13 -28.48
N VAL A 588 -24.08 2.05 -27.35
CA VAL A 588 -25.34 1.26 -27.26
C VAL A 588 -26.35 1.74 -28.30
N MET A 589 -26.51 3.05 -28.48
CA MET A 589 -27.39 3.62 -29.48
C MET A 589 -26.93 3.31 -30.91
N GLU A 590 -25.62 3.38 -31.19
CA GLU A 590 -25.06 3.08 -32.52
C GLU A 590 -25.25 1.60 -32.91
N SER A 591 -25.08 0.68 -31.95
CA SER A 591 -25.30 -0.77 -32.16
C SER A 591 -26.74 -1.14 -32.57
N MET A 592 -27.70 -0.30 -32.19
CA MET A 592 -29.12 -0.46 -32.52
C MET A 592 -29.51 0.14 -33.87
N LYS A 593 -28.67 1.05 -34.42
CA LYS A 593 -28.91 1.76 -35.69
C LYS A 593 -28.35 1.03 -36.92
N LEU A 594 -27.63 -0.08 -36.72
CA LEU A 594 -27.08 -0.89 -37.79
C LEU A 594 -28.18 -1.57 -38.60
N GLU A 595 -27.95 -1.82 -39.90
CA GLU A 595 -28.88 -2.54 -40.80
C GLU A 595 -29.28 -3.93 -40.28
N LYS A 596 -28.45 -4.52 -39.40
CA LYS A 596 -28.78 -5.64 -38.53
C LYS A 596 -28.49 -5.24 -37.08
N PRO A 597 -29.51 -4.91 -36.26
CA PRO A 597 -29.30 -4.47 -34.89
C PRO A 597 -28.67 -5.57 -34.02
N ASP A 598 -27.67 -5.24 -33.21
CA ASP A 598 -27.12 -6.15 -32.21
C ASP A 598 -27.76 -5.89 -30.83
N TYR A 599 -28.78 -6.69 -30.50
CA TYR A 599 -29.50 -6.59 -29.23
C TYR A 599 -28.78 -7.26 -28.04
N SER A 600 -27.58 -7.80 -28.23
CA SER A 600 -26.82 -8.44 -27.14
C SER A 600 -26.52 -7.47 -25.99
N CYS A 601 -26.25 -6.20 -26.31
CA CYS A 601 -26.03 -5.16 -25.31
C CYS A 601 -27.28 -4.90 -24.46
N ILE A 602 -28.46 -4.89 -25.07
CA ILE A 602 -29.74 -4.66 -24.39
C ILE A 602 -30.10 -5.82 -23.46
N SER A 603 -29.88 -7.06 -23.92
CA SER A 603 -30.07 -8.25 -23.07
C SER A 603 -29.14 -8.22 -21.85
N ASN A 604 -27.88 -7.81 -22.03
CA ASN A 604 -26.95 -7.65 -20.92
C ASN A 604 -27.35 -6.54 -19.94
N LEU A 605 -27.85 -5.40 -20.43
CA LEU A 605 -28.32 -4.31 -19.57
C LEU A 605 -29.59 -4.69 -18.79
N MET A 606 -30.53 -5.38 -19.42
CA MET A 606 -31.72 -5.89 -18.72
C MET A 606 -31.37 -6.97 -17.70
N LYS A 607 -30.36 -7.78 -17.99
CA LYS A 607 -29.77 -8.70 -17.01
C LYS A 607 -29.16 -7.95 -15.83
N GLU A 608 -28.42 -6.86 -16.08
CA GLU A 608 -27.88 -6.01 -15.02
C GLU A 608 -28.99 -5.42 -14.15
N VAL A 609 -30.07 -4.89 -14.75
CA VAL A 609 -31.25 -4.42 -14.02
C VAL A 609 -31.82 -5.51 -13.12
N SER A 610 -32.01 -6.73 -13.64
CA SER A 610 -32.55 -7.87 -12.88
C SER A 610 -31.61 -8.29 -11.73
N ASP A 611 -30.32 -8.45 -12.02
CA ASP A 611 -29.29 -8.85 -11.05
C ASP A 611 -29.16 -7.81 -9.93
N GLU A 612 -29.23 -6.52 -10.26
CA GLU A 612 -29.11 -5.43 -9.30
C GLU A 612 -30.35 -5.28 -8.41
N LEU A 613 -31.55 -5.41 -8.98
CA LEU A 613 -32.78 -5.50 -8.18
C LEU A 613 -32.72 -6.70 -7.23
N CYS A 614 -32.27 -7.87 -7.70
CA CYS A 614 -32.10 -9.07 -6.89
C CYS A 614 -31.12 -8.87 -5.71
N GLN A 615 -30.09 -8.04 -5.85
CA GLN A 615 -29.16 -7.73 -4.76
C GLN A 615 -29.78 -6.88 -3.65
N MET A 616 -30.80 -6.07 -3.97
CA MET A 616 -31.43 -5.14 -3.03
C MET A 616 -32.67 -5.72 -2.33
N VAL A 617 -33.29 -6.76 -2.88
CA VAL A 617 -34.54 -7.33 -2.35
C VAL A 617 -34.34 -8.57 -1.45
N PRO A 618 -35.33 -8.88 -0.58
CA PRO A 618 -35.39 -10.16 0.13
C PRO A 618 -35.54 -11.36 -0.81
N ASP A 619 -35.12 -12.55 -0.34
CA ASP A 619 -35.16 -13.79 -1.14
C ASP A 619 -36.55 -14.15 -1.69
N SER A 620 -37.63 -13.73 -1.00
CA SER A 620 -39.01 -13.96 -1.44
C SER A 620 -39.38 -13.22 -2.72
N TRP A 621 -38.72 -12.09 -3.03
CA TRP A 621 -39.02 -11.28 -4.22
C TRP A 621 -38.11 -11.61 -5.40
N LYS A 622 -36.97 -12.28 -5.17
CA LYS A 622 -36.05 -12.69 -6.24
C LYS A 622 -36.72 -13.60 -7.26
N VAL A 623 -37.59 -14.50 -6.80
CA VAL A 623 -38.36 -15.39 -7.68
C VAL A 623 -39.34 -14.58 -8.55
N GLU A 624 -40.09 -13.65 -7.95
CA GLU A 624 -41.03 -12.78 -8.68
C GLU A 624 -40.31 -11.91 -9.74
N ILE A 625 -39.10 -11.41 -9.42
CA ILE A 625 -38.30 -10.61 -10.35
C ILE A 625 -37.75 -11.45 -11.51
N THR A 626 -37.26 -12.65 -11.23
CA THR A 626 -36.70 -13.55 -12.26
C THR A 626 -37.78 -14.14 -13.16
N GLU A 627 -39.00 -14.37 -12.65
CA GLU A 627 -40.15 -14.82 -13.44
C GLU A 627 -40.74 -13.69 -14.32
N THR A 628 -40.70 -12.44 -13.84
CA THR A 628 -41.28 -11.30 -14.58
C THR A 628 -40.30 -10.70 -15.58
N ILE A 629 -39.01 -10.63 -15.23
CA ILE A 629 -37.91 -10.21 -16.11
C ILE A 629 -37.23 -11.47 -16.67
N ASP A 630 -37.95 -12.20 -17.52
CA ASP A 630 -37.45 -13.43 -18.13
C ASP A 630 -36.49 -13.10 -19.29
N LEU A 631 -35.20 -13.31 -19.04
CA LEU A 631 -34.12 -13.03 -19.97
C LEU A 631 -34.07 -14.01 -21.15
N ASP A 632 -34.60 -15.24 -20.98
CA ASP A 632 -34.63 -16.25 -22.03
C ASP A 632 -35.73 -15.89 -23.05
N ILE A 633 -36.89 -15.45 -22.56
CA ILE A 633 -37.98 -14.94 -23.42
C ILE A 633 -37.55 -13.65 -24.11
N LEU A 634 -36.94 -12.70 -23.38
CA LEU A 634 -36.41 -11.46 -23.97
C LEU A 634 -35.38 -11.75 -25.07
N SER A 635 -34.43 -12.67 -24.83
CA SER A 635 -33.41 -13.01 -25.82
C SER A 635 -33.99 -13.74 -27.03
N GLN A 636 -35.01 -14.59 -26.86
CA GLN A 636 -35.72 -15.24 -27.97
C GLN A 636 -36.49 -14.23 -28.83
N LEU A 637 -37.18 -13.28 -28.21
CA LEU A 637 -37.92 -12.23 -28.90
C LEU A 637 -36.99 -11.30 -29.68
N LEU A 638 -35.87 -10.89 -29.08
CA LEU A 638 -34.87 -10.04 -29.75
C LEU A 638 -34.20 -10.76 -30.94
N ASN A 639 -33.94 -12.07 -30.84
CA ASN A 639 -33.36 -12.88 -31.91
C ASN A 639 -34.35 -13.19 -33.06
N SER A 640 -35.65 -13.09 -32.80
CA SER A 640 -36.70 -13.35 -33.80
C SER A 640 -36.94 -12.18 -34.76
N GLY A 641 -36.29 -11.03 -34.54
CA GLY A 641 -36.43 -9.82 -35.36
C GLY A 641 -37.74 -9.04 -35.11
N THR A 642 -38.66 -9.58 -34.32
CA THR A 642 -39.86 -8.87 -33.83
C THR A 642 -39.60 -8.35 -32.43
N LEU A 643 -39.18 -7.08 -32.35
CA LEU A 643 -39.06 -6.35 -31.09
C LEU A 643 -40.46 -6.10 -30.52
N ASP A 644 -40.90 -6.92 -29.55
CA ASP A 644 -42.14 -6.70 -28.81
C ASP A 644 -41.93 -5.61 -27.74
N ILE A 645 -42.25 -4.38 -28.12
CA ILE A 645 -42.15 -3.18 -27.28
C ILE A 645 -43.09 -3.28 -26.08
N ASP A 646 -44.24 -3.94 -26.20
CA ASP A 646 -45.21 -4.06 -25.12
C ASP A 646 -44.68 -4.99 -24.03
N TYR A 647 -43.97 -6.06 -24.42
CA TYR A 647 -43.31 -6.95 -23.47
C TYR A 647 -42.19 -6.25 -22.69
N LEU A 648 -41.33 -5.50 -23.39
CA LEU A 648 -40.27 -4.71 -22.75
C LEU A 648 -40.85 -3.60 -21.86
N GLY A 649 -41.89 -2.91 -22.31
CA GLY A 649 -42.60 -1.90 -21.53
C GLY A 649 -43.12 -2.45 -20.19
N LYS A 650 -43.71 -3.66 -20.20
CA LYS A 650 -44.15 -4.35 -18.97
C LYS A 650 -43.00 -4.67 -18.02
N MET A 651 -41.84 -5.10 -18.55
CA MET A 651 -40.65 -5.35 -17.73
C MET A 651 -40.11 -4.06 -17.09
N LEU A 652 -40.05 -2.97 -17.86
CA LEU A 652 -39.63 -1.66 -17.36
C LEU A 652 -40.58 -1.15 -16.29
N GLU A 653 -41.90 -1.27 -16.50
CA GLU A 653 -42.93 -0.88 -15.53
C GLU A 653 -42.83 -1.70 -14.23
N PHE A 654 -42.61 -3.01 -14.33
CA PHE A 654 -42.39 -3.87 -13.17
C PHE A 654 -41.14 -3.48 -12.38
N ALA A 655 -40.02 -3.20 -13.06
CA ALA A 655 -38.79 -2.75 -12.43
C ALA A 655 -38.98 -1.40 -11.71
N LEU A 656 -39.66 -0.43 -12.34
CA LEU A 656 -39.99 0.87 -11.73
C LEU A 656 -40.93 0.73 -10.52
N ALA A 657 -41.92 -0.17 -10.59
CA ALA A 657 -42.81 -0.46 -9.48
C ALA A 657 -42.07 -1.11 -8.30
N THR A 658 -41.10 -1.99 -8.61
CA THR A 658 -40.24 -2.63 -7.61
C THR A 658 -39.31 -1.62 -6.95
N LEU A 659 -38.70 -0.72 -7.73
CA LEU A 659 -37.88 0.39 -7.21
C LEU A 659 -38.68 1.28 -6.26
N ARG A 660 -39.91 1.66 -6.62
CA ARG A 660 -40.79 2.44 -5.75
C ARG A 660 -41.07 1.73 -4.42
N LYS A 661 -41.26 0.40 -4.42
CA LYS A 661 -41.48 -0.36 -3.18
C LYS A 661 -40.26 -0.38 -2.25
N LEU A 662 -39.06 -0.14 -2.77
CA LEU A 662 -37.80 -0.18 -2.02
C LEU A 662 -37.32 1.20 -1.55
N SER A 663 -37.76 2.28 -2.20
CA SER A 663 -37.48 3.66 -1.81
C SER A 663 -38.11 4.04 -0.46
N ALA A 664 -37.61 5.10 0.19
CA ALA A 664 -38.25 5.64 1.37
C ALA A 664 -39.60 6.29 1.05
N PRO A 665 -40.59 6.20 1.98
CA PRO A 665 -41.91 6.80 1.81
C PRO A 665 -41.91 8.33 1.53
N ALA A 666 -40.83 9.02 1.88
CA ALA A 666 -40.66 10.44 1.63
C ALA A 666 -40.54 10.77 0.12
N ASN A 667 -39.98 9.85 -0.66
CA ASN A 667 -39.69 10.05 -2.09
C ASN A 667 -40.77 9.45 -3.00
N ASP A 668 -41.73 8.70 -2.45
CA ASP A 668 -42.77 7.98 -3.19
C ASP A 668 -43.55 8.86 -4.18
N ARG A 669 -43.90 10.09 -3.77
CA ARG A 669 -44.68 11.01 -4.60
C ARG A 669 -43.88 11.54 -5.79
N GLU A 670 -42.62 11.88 -5.57
CA GLU A 670 -41.72 12.38 -6.60
C GLU A 670 -41.36 11.25 -7.58
N ASN A 671 -40.99 10.08 -7.07
CA ASN A 671 -40.71 8.89 -7.88
C ASN A 671 -41.93 8.47 -8.71
N GLU A 672 -43.14 8.51 -8.15
CA GLU A 672 -44.36 8.18 -8.90
C GLU A 672 -44.64 9.18 -10.03
N SER A 673 -44.38 10.47 -9.83
CA SER A 673 -44.52 11.46 -10.91
C SER A 673 -43.49 11.24 -12.02
N THR A 674 -42.21 11.08 -11.68
CA THR A 674 -41.13 10.91 -12.66
C THR A 674 -41.25 9.60 -13.43
N HIS A 675 -41.60 8.49 -12.76
CA HIS A 675 -41.83 7.19 -13.41
C HIS A 675 -43.00 7.28 -14.41
N ARG A 676 -44.09 7.97 -14.04
CA ARG A 676 -45.26 8.13 -14.91
C ARG A 676 -44.95 9.00 -16.12
N ASP A 677 -44.19 10.07 -15.93
CA ASP A 677 -43.82 10.98 -17.01
C ASP A 677 -42.84 10.33 -17.99
N LEU A 678 -41.90 9.52 -17.50
CA LEU A 678 -41.06 8.67 -18.35
C LEU A 678 -41.91 7.68 -19.15
N LEU A 679 -42.81 6.93 -18.52
CA LEU A 679 -43.64 5.94 -19.23
C LEU A 679 -44.49 6.59 -20.33
N LYS A 680 -45.04 7.79 -20.09
CA LYS A 680 -45.74 8.58 -21.13
C LYS A 680 -44.80 8.99 -22.27
N GLU A 681 -43.58 9.41 -21.94
CA GLU A 681 -42.58 9.78 -22.94
C GLU A 681 -42.15 8.59 -23.79
N LEU A 682 -41.94 7.42 -23.17
CA LEU A 682 -41.60 6.18 -23.87
C LEU A 682 -42.74 5.74 -24.80
N HIS A 683 -44.01 5.79 -24.36
CA HIS A 683 -45.16 5.48 -25.21
C HIS A 683 -45.23 6.41 -26.43
N ARG A 684 -45.03 7.73 -26.24
CA ARG A 684 -45.00 8.70 -27.35
C ARG A 684 -43.91 8.40 -28.37
N LEU A 685 -42.72 8.00 -27.91
CA LEU A 685 -41.60 7.64 -28.79
C LEU A 685 -41.85 6.32 -29.54
N CYS A 686 -42.65 5.41 -28.98
CA CYS A 686 -43.03 4.15 -29.62
C CYS A 686 -44.17 4.32 -30.64
N GLU A 687 -45.08 5.27 -30.43
CA GLU A 687 -46.20 5.61 -31.33
C GLU A 687 -45.80 6.50 -32.52
N ALA A 688 -44.69 7.22 -32.42
CA ALA A 688 -44.18 8.04 -33.53
C ALA A 688 -43.76 7.15 -34.72
N GLU A 689 -44.36 7.37 -35.89
CA GLU A 689 -43.98 6.69 -37.13
C GLU A 689 -42.60 7.18 -37.59
N ASP A 690 -41.64 6.25 -37.64
CA ASP A 690 -40.31 6.48 -38.18
C ASP A 690 -40.04 5.43 -39.25
N GLU A 691 -39.82 5.85 -40.50
CA GLU A 691 -39.43 4.94 -41.58
C GLU A 691 -38.08 4.24 -41.27
N SER A 692 -37.30 4.80 -40.34
CA SER A 692 -35.96 4.34 -39.96
C SER A 692 -35.90 3.48 -38.69
N GLY A 693 -37.00 3.33 -37.93
CA GLY A 693 -37.03 2.59 -36.65
C GLY A 693 -36.24 3.22 -35.50
N ASN A 694 -35.69 4.42 -35.67
CA ASN A 694 -34.79 5.08 -34.72
C ASN A 694 -35.48 5.50 -33.41
N PHE A 695 -36.70 6.03 -33.44
CA PHE A 695 -37.40 6.44 -32.22
C PHE A 695 -37.66 5.29 -31.23
N ARG A 696 -37.85 4.06 -31.73
CA ARG A 696 -38.02 2.85 -30.89
C ARG A 696 -36.72 2.47 -30.17
N ALA A 697 -35.59 2.55 -30.87
CA ALA A 697 -34.28 2.31 -30.26
C ALA A 697 -33.97 3.36 -29.17
N VAL A 698 -34.32 4.62 -29.42
CA VAL A 698 -34.18 5.72 -28.44
C VAL A 698 -35.05 5.48 -27.20
N ALA A 699 -36.30 5.04 -27.38
CA ALA A 699 -37.19 4.73 -26.26
C ALA A 699 -36.61 3.63 -25.35
N ILE A 700 -36.09 2.55 -25.93
CA ILE A 700 -35.52 1.44 -25.16
C ILE A 700 -34.30 1.88 -24.36
N VAL A 701 -33.34 2.52 -25.04
CA VAL A 701 -32.10 2.98 -24.40
C VAL A 701 -32.42 3.96 -23.27
N LYS A 702 -33.37 4.87 -23.49
CA LYS A 702 -33.81 5.84 -22.48
C LYS A 702 -34.49 5.17 -21.27
N GLY A 703 -35.36 4.19 -21.51
CA GLY A 703 -36.05 3.46 -20.44
C GLY A 703 -35.09 2.66 -19.55
N ILE A 704 -34.18 1.91 -20.15
CA ILE A 704 -33.18 1.10 -19.42
C ILE A 704 -32.20 2.01 -18.67
N ARG A 705 -31.69 3.06 -19.32
CA ARG A 705 -30.82 4.05 -18.69
C ARG A 705 -31.45 4.66 -17.45
N PHE A 706 -32.71 5.09 -17.55
CA PHE A 706 -33.42 5.68 -16.42
C PHE A 706 -33.52 4.69 -15.24
N ILE A 707 -33.88 3.42 -15.50
CA ILE A 707 -33.98 2.42 -14.43
C ILE A 707 -32.63 2.20 -13.74
N LEU A 708 -31.53 2.12 -14.51
CA LEU A 708 -30.19 1.98 -13.95
C LEU A 708 -29.82 3.21 -13.11
N GLU A 709 -30.15 4.43 -13.55
CA GLU A 709 -29.97 5.66 -12.77
C GLU A 709 -30.78 5.62 -11.45
N GLN A 710 -32.04 5.18 -11.50
CA GLN A 710 -32.88 5.00 -10.30
C GLN A 710 -32.35 3.91 -9.35
N ILE A 711 -31.79 2.81 -9.88
CA ILE A 711 -31.11 1.78 -9.09
C ILE A 711 -29.91 2.38 -8.34
N GLN A 712 -29.09 3.21 -8.99
CA GLN A 712 -27.94 3.85 -8.35
C GLN A 712 -28.38 4.83 -7.24
N GLU A 713 -29.46 5.59 -7.48
CA GLU A 713 -30.03 6.48 -6.48
C GLU A 713 -30.54 5.72 -5.26
N LEU A 714 -31.30 4.66 -5.49
CA LEU A 714 -31.80 3.79 -4.42
C LEU A 714 -30.66 3.12 -3.64
N LYS A 715 -29.60 2.66 -4.32
CA LYS A 715 -28.41 2.10 -3.64
C LYS A 715 -27.75 3.12 -2.72
N ARG A 716 -27.66 4.38 -3.16
CA ARG A 716 -27.14 5.49 -2.35
C ARG A 716 -28.01 5.73 -1.13
N GLU A 717 -29.32 5.77 -1.31
CA GLU A 717 -30.30 5.93 -0.24
C GLU A 717 -30.24 4.79 0.80
N ILE A 718 -30.24 3.53 0.35
CA ILE A 718 -30.07 2.34 1.19
C ILE A 718 -28.72 2.41 1.93
N GLY A 719 -27.66 2.84 1.24
CA GLY A 719 -26.33 3.03 1.82
C GLY A 719 -26.34 4.05 2.97
N ILE A 720 -26.92 5.23 2.75
CA ILE A 720 -27.09 6.27 3.77
C ILE A 720 -27.91 5.75 4.94
N GLY A 721 -29.02 5.05 4.67
CA GLY A 721 -29.87 4.45 5.71
C GLY A 721 -29.12 3.41 6.55
N ARG A 722 -28.36 2.51 5.92
CA ARG A 722 -27.53 1.51 6.62
C ARG A 722 -26.46 2.17 7.48
N ILE A 723 -25.78 3.19 6.95
CA ILE A 723 -24.78 3.96 7.68
C ILE A 723 -25.41 4.66 8.89
N ALA A 724 -26.57 5.30 8.71
CA ALA A 724 -27.28 5.98 9.79
C ALA A 724 -27.66 5.02 10.93
N ILE A 725 -28.08 3.79 10.60
CA ILE A 725 -28.37 2.74 11.58
C ILE A 725 -27.09 2.27 12.29
N MET A 726 -25.97 2.16 11.58
CA MET A 726 -24.68 1.72 12.14
C MET A 726 -23.99 2.79 12.98
N LYS A 727 -24.17 4.08 12.66
CA LYS A 727 -23.51 5.24 13.31
C LYS A 727 -23.47 5.16 14.84
N PRO A 728 -24.58 4.97 15.59
CA PRO A 728 -24.53 4.92 17.05
C PRO A 728 -23.73 3.72 17.61
N PHE A 729 -23.69 2.59 16.89
CA PHE A 729 -22.88 1.44 17.28
C PHE A 729 -21.39 1.68 17.02
N LEU A 730 -21.06 2.29 15.88
CA LEU A 730 -19.70 2.64 15.50
C LEU A 730 -19.12 3.75 16.39
N GLN A 731 -19.93 4.70 16.85
CA GLN A 731 -19.55 5.72 17.83
C GLN A 731 -19.42 5.16 19.26
N GLY A 732 -20.00 3.97 19.52
CA GLY A 732 -19.96 3.29 20.80
C GLY A 732 -18.72 2.42 21.01
N PRO A 733 -18.70 1.61 22.09
CA PRO A 733 -17.57 0.71 22.40
C PRO A 733 -17.19 -0.25 21.26
N ALA A 734 -18.16 -0.65 20.43
CA ALA A 734 -17.92 -1.57 19.32
C ALA A 734 -16.97 -1.00 18.25
N GLY A 735 -17.00 0.32 18.00
CA GLY A 735 -16.06 0.96 17.07
C GLY A 735 -14.64 0.95 17.62
N PHE A 736 -14.46 1.25 18.90
CA PHE A 736 -13.16 1.15 19.57
C PHE A 736 -12.62 -0.29 19.54
N ASP A 737 -13.45 -1.28 19.90
CA ASP A 737 -13.07 -2.70 19.86
C ASP A 737 -12.66 -3.16 18.45
N TYR A 738 -13.37 -2.67 17.43
CA TYR A 738 -13.04 -2.96 16.03
C TYR A 738 -11.66 -2.43 15.65
N LEU A 739 -11.38 -1.15 15.93
CA LEU A 739 -10.07 -0.55 15.63
C LEU A 739 -8.95 -1.18 16.46
N THR A 740 -9.19 -1.51 17.73
CA THR A 740 -8.22 -2.20 18.59
C THR A 740 -7.86 -3.58 18.02
N LYS A 741 -8.85 -4.37 17.58
CA LYS A 741 -8.61 -5.68 16.96
C LYS A 741 -7.93 -5.56 15.60
N ALA A 742 -8.29 -4.56 14.81
CA ALA A 742 -7.66 -4.30 13.52
C ALA A 742 -6.18 -3.91 13.71
N PHE A 743 -5.89 -3.07 14.70
CA PHE A 743 -4.54 -2.69 15.07
C PHE A 743 -3.73 -3.90 15.58
N GLU A 744 -4.31 -4.74 16.44
CA GLU A 744 -3.70 -5.99 16.92
C GLU A 744 -3.40 -6.96 15.76
N LYS A 745 -4.29 -7.06 14.77
CA LYS A 745 -4.08 -7.88 13.57
C LYS A 745 -2.89 -7.40 12.74
N ARG A 746 -2.65 -6.08 12.67
CA ARG A 746 -1.56 -5.47 11.90
C ARG A 746 -0.22 -5.50 12.63
N TYR A 747 -0.20 -5.17 13.92
CA TYR A 747 1.01 -4.92 14.69
C TYR A 747 1.26 -5.91 15.83
N GLY A 748 0.40 -6.93 15.98
CA GLY A 748 0.50 -7.94 17.03
C GLY A 748 -0.04 -7.46 18.39
N PRO A 749 -0.06 -8.35 19.40
CA PRO A 749 -0.56 -8.05 20.74
C PRO A 749 0.32 -6.99 21.44
N PRO A 750 -0.20 -6.29 22.48
CA PRO A 750 0.53 -5.24 23.20
C PRO A 750 1.91 -5.66 23.74
N THR A 751 2.10 -6.94 24.06
CA THR A 751 3.38 -7.49 24.54
C THR A 751 4.51 -7.42 23.51
N GLN A 752 4.19 -7.32 22.22
CA GLN A 752 5.17 -7.23 21.13
C GLN A 752 5.44 -5.79 20.69
N ALA A 753 4.81 -4.79 21.33
CA ALA A 753 4.88 -3.39 20.94
C ALA A 753 6.31 -2.85 20.77
N TYR A 754 7.26 -3.33 21.58
CA TYR A 754 8.67 -2.91 21.54
C TYR A 754 9.39 -3.23 20.21
N GLU A 755 8.99 -4.31 19.55
CA GLU A 755 9.55 -4.75 18.27
C GLU A 755 8.67 -4.29 17.10
N SER A 756 7.36 -4.26 17.29
CA SER A 756 6.41 -3.97 16.21
C SER A 756 6.11 -2.49 15.97
N LEU A 757 6.43 -1.59 16.92
CA LEU A 757 6.16 -0.14 16.83
C LEU A 757 7.42 0.72 17.03
N PRO A 758 8.43 0.63 16.14
CA PRO A 758 9.71 1.34 16.28
C PRO A 758 9.58 2.87 16.21
N VAL A 759 8.68 3.42 15.38
CA VAL A 759 8.53 4.88 15.23
C VAL A 759 7.79 5.46 16.43
N THR A 760 6.70 4.84 16.89
CA THR A 760 6.00 5.20 18.12
C THR A 760 6.92 5.13 19.33
N ARG A 761 7.79 4.11 19.42
CA ARG A 761 8.79 4.02 20.50
C ARG A 761 9.77 5.20 20.48
N ARG A 762 10.32 5.52 19.31
CA ARG A 762 11.24 6.66 19.15
C ARG A 762 10.54 7.96 19.53
N TRP A 763 9.31 8.15 19.07
CA TRP A 763 8.48 9.31 19.40
C TRP A 763 8.22 9.43 20.91
N ILE A 764 7.78 8.36 21.60
CA ILE A 764 7.56 8.37 23.06
C ILE A 764 8.85 8.73 23.81
N SER A 765 10.01 8.27 23.33
CA SER A 765 11.30 8.59 23.97
C SER A 765 11.62 10.09 23.94
N THR A 766 11.09 10.86 22.98
CA THR A 766 11.25 12.33 22.94
C THR A 766 10.37 13.07 23.96
N LEU A 767 9.44 12.37 24.62
CA LEU A 767 8.44 12.95 25.52
C LEU A 767 8.84 12.90 27.00
N LEU A 768 10.11 12.62 27.32
CA LEU A 768 10.64 12.56 28.69
C LEU A 768 10.40 13.85 29.51
N SER A 769 10.27 15.01 28.85
CA SER A 769 9.98 16.30 29.48
C SER A 769 8.50 16.55 29.82
N SER A 770 7.60 15.59 29.58
CA SER A 770 6.15 15.78 29.77
C SER A 770 5.75 16.10 31.22
N LYS A 771 6.52 15.61 32.20
CA LYS A 771 6.30 15.89 33.63
C LYS A 771 6.57 17.36 33.97
N GLU A 772 7.64 17.94 33.45
CA GLU A 772 8.00 19.34 33.70
C GLU A 772 6.95 20.29 33.11
N GLU A 773 6.47 20.00 31.90
CA GLU A 773 5.41 20.77 31.26
C GLU A 773 4.06 20.66 31.97
N TRP A 774 3.78 19.51 32.59
CA TRP A 774 2.59 19.32 33.44
C TRP A 774 2.68 20.15 34.72
N GLU A 775 3.83 20.19 35.38
CA GLU A 775 4.04 21.05 36.55
C GLU A 775 3.95 22.54 36.19
N GLU A 776 4.53 22.97 35.06
CA GLU A 776 4.38 24.35 34.56
C GLU A 776 2.90 24.70 34.31
N HIS A 777 2.14 23.77 33.74
CA HIS A 777 0.70 23.93 33.53
C HIS A 777 -0.06 24.10 34.85
N ASN A 778 0.17 23.22 35.84
CA ASN A 778 -0.48 23.30 37.16
C ASN A 778 -0.15 24.59 37.90
N ASN A 779 1.10 25.04 37.83
CA ASN A 779 1.52 26.32 38.41
C ASN A 779 0.79 27.50 37.76
N THR A 780 0.64 27.48 36.43
CA THR A 780 -0.07 28.52 35.67
C THR A 780 -1.57 28.53 35.99
N LEU A 781 -2.19 27.35 36.05
CA LEU A 781 -3.59 27.20 36.41
C LEU A 781 -3.87 27.66 37.85
N SER A 782 -2.96 27.35 38.78
CA SER A 782 -3.02 27.81 40.17
C SER A 782 -2.90 29.33 40.28
N ALA A 783 -1.99 29.95 39.53
CA ALA A 783 -1.82 31.40 39.50
C ALA A 783 -3.07 32.12 38.95
N LEU A 784 -3.71 31.59 37.91
CA LEU A 784 -4.96 32.12 37.36
C LEU A 784 -6.11 32.09 38.38
N ASN A 785 -6.22 31.01 39.17
CA ASN A 785 -7.22 30.89 40.22
C ASN A 785 -6.95 31.82 41.43
N VAL A 786 -5.69 32.25 41.66
CA VAL A 786 -5.33 33.21 42.72
C VAL A 786 -5.69 34.64 42.33
N VAL A 787 -5.49 35.04 41.06
CA VAL A 787 -5.88 36.37 40.54
C VAL A 787 -7.39 36.61 40.68
N GLU A 788 -8.20 35.56 40.49
CA GLU A 788 -9.66 35.61 40.64
C GLU A 788 -10.11 35.87 42.09
N ARG A 789 -9.45 35.27 43.08
CA ARG A 789 -9.75 35.53 44.51
C ARG A 789 -9.42 36.95 44.95
N SER A 790 -8.53 37.65 44.24
CA SER A 790 -8.21 39.06 44.50
C SER A 790 -9.17 40.06 43.82
N SER A 791 -9.96 39.59 42.85
CA SER A 791 -10.87 40.42 42.05
C SER A 791 -12.34 40.34 42.52
N MET A 792 -12.65 39.45 43.46
CA MET A 792 -13.94 39.48 44.16
C MET A 792 -13.90 40.53 45.28
N GLY A 793 -14.43 41.71 44.96
CA GLY A 793 -14.76 42.74 45.94
C GLY A 793 -15.69 42.23 47.03
N ILE A 794 -15.43 42.70 48.24
CA ILE A 794 -16.21 42.47 49.46
C ILE A 794 -17.67 42.89 49.20
N SER A 795 -18.61 41.95 49.35
CA SER A 795 -20.02 42.26 49.58
C SER A 795 -20.60 41.37 50.69
N LEU A 796 -21.34 42.01 51.59
CA LEU A 796 -21.74 41.55 52.92
C LEU A 796 -23.09 40.81 52.92
N LYS A 797 -23.14 39.69 53.68
CA LYS A 797 -24.32 38.99 54.27
C LYS A 797 -25.28 38.32 53.25
N THR A 798 -25.96 37.19 53.52
CA THR A 798 -26.43 36.57 54.78
C THR A 798 -26.71 35.08 54.55
N GLY A 799 -26.40 34.23 55.54
CA GLY A 799 -27.25 33.10 55.95
C GLY A 799 -26.99 31.70 55.37
N GLY A 800 -26.59 30.77 56.25
CA GLY A 800 -27.17 29.42 56.27
C GLY A 800 -26.35 28.27 55.68
N SER A 801 -25.43 27.73 56.49
CA SER A 801 -25.08 26.31 56.70
C SER A 801 -25.53 25.25 55.67
N PHE A 802 -24.61 24.39 55.20
CA PHE A 802 -24.34 23.06 55.78
C PHE A 802 -23.20 22.35 55.02
N LEU A 803 -22.26 21.81 55.79
CA LEU A 803 -21.26 20.84 55.32
C LEU A 803 -21.94 19.49 55.01
N SER A 804 -21.57 18.84 53.92
CA SER A 804 -21.51 17.37 53.88
C SER A 804 -20.49 16.88 52.84
N PRO A 805 -19.69 15.85 53.17
CA PRO A 805 -18.65 15.30 52.31
C PRO A 805 -19.24 14.25 51.38
N VAL A 806 -18.74 14.13 50.14
CA VAL A 806 -19.02 12.95 49.32
C VAL A 806 -17.71 12.35 48.83
N ASN A 807 -17.56 11.09 49.25
CA ASN A 807 -16.45 10.19 49.02
C ASN A 807 -16.20 9.92 47.53
N THR A 808 -14.91 9.78 47.25
CA THR A 808 -14.32 8.81 46.33
C THR A 808 -15.15 7.54 46.20
N THR A 809 -15.70 7.28 45.01
CA THR A 809 -15.64 6.02 44.26
C THR A 809 -16.67 6.03 43.13
N SER A 810 -16.23 6.30 41.90
CA SER A 810 -17.03 6.01 40.72
C SER A 810 -16.11 5.49 39.61
N LYS A 811 -16.28 4.21 39.30
CA LYS A 811 -15.73 3.57 38.10
C LYS A 811 -16.21 4.34 36.88
N SER A 812 -15.23 4.75 36.07
CA SER A 812 -15.39 5.41 34.78
C SER A 812 -16.45 4.71 33.92
N THR A 813 -17.58 5.40 33.72
CA THR A 813 -18.45 5.20 32.56
C THR A 813 -18.76 6.58 32.03
N VAL A 814 -17.86 7.13 31.22
CA VAL A 814 -18.10 8.40 30.52
C VAL A 814 -18.71 8.06 29.16
N MET A 815 -20.04 8.00 29.11
CA MET A 815 -20.80 8.45 27.95
C MET A 815 -21.31 9.84 28.28
N ASP A 816 -20.43 10.84 28.28
CA ASP A 816 -20.86 12.24 28.26
C ASP A 816 -20.77 12.74 26.82
N THR A 817 -21.94 13.09 26.30
CA THR A 817 -22.26 14.02 25.21
C THR A 817 -21.13 14.37 24.22
N ALA A 818 -21.33 13.98 22.96
CA ALA A 818 -20.47 14.32 21.83
C ALA A 818 -20.17 15.84 21.79
N GLY A 819 -18.90 16.20 21.99
CA GLY A 819 -18.37 17.56 21.78
C GLY A 819 -17.58 18.19 22.94
N GLN A 820 -17.60 17.61 24.15
CA GLN A 820 -16.89 18.19 25.30
C GLN A 820 -15.52 17.51 25.51
N LEU A 821 -14.43 18.23 25.21
CA LEU A 821 -13.08 17.76 25.52
C LEU A 821 -12.90 17.71 27.04
N SER A 822 -12.76 16.50 27.59
CA SER A 822 -12.49 16.28 29.02
C SER A 822 -11.10 16.77 29.40
N GLU A 823 -11.01 17.33 30.61
CA GLU A 823 -9.76 17.78 31.24
C GLU A 823 -8.80 16.60 31.45
N CYS A 824 -7.52 16.81 31.15
CA CYS A 824 -6.46 15.83 31.33
C CYS A 824 -6.19 15.66 32.83
N LYS A 825 -6.39 14.45 33.37
CA LYS A 825 -6.20 14.16 34.80
C LYS A 825 -4.74 13.91 35.22
N GLY A 826 -3.79 14.14 34.31
CA GLY A 826 -2.38 13.81 34.50
C GLY A 826 -2.08 12.30 34.39
N GLU A 827 -3.00 11.52 33.84
CA GLU A 827 -2.74 10.11 33.52
C GLU A 827 -1.57 10.00 32.54
N ARG A 828 -0.61 9.14 32.84
CA ARG A 828 0.68 9.10 32.15
C ARG A 828 0.57 8.96 30.64
N VAL A 829 -0.28 8.05 30.17
CA VAL A 829 -0.45 7.77 28.73
C VAL A 829 -1.19 8.92 28.04
N ASP A 830 -2.29 9.40 28.63
CA ASP A 830 -3.09 10.51 28.09
C ASP A 830 -2.27 11.80 28.00
N LEU A 831 -1.54 12.14 29.06
CA LEU A 831 -0.67 13.32 29.12
C LEU A 831 0.43 13.25 28.05
N ALA A 832 1.10 12.10 27.92
CA ALA A 832 2.14 11.93 26.91
C ALA A 832 1.59 11.99 25.49
N VAL A 833 0.43 11.38 25.22
CA VAL A 833 -0.20 11.44 23.89
C VAL A 833 -0.60 12.86 23.53
N ARG A 834 -1.26 13.60 24.43
CA ARG A 834 -1.68 14.99 24.21
C ARG A 834 -0.50 15.91 23.94
N LEU A 835 0.51 15.89 24.81
CA LEU A 835 1.71 16.72 24.64
C LEU A 835 2.53 16.31 23.42
N GLY A 836 2.65 15.00 23.17
CA GLY A 836 3.40 14.50 22.02
C GLY A 836 2.75 14.84 20.68
N LEU A 837 1.42 14.77 20.60
CA LEU A 837 0.67 15.22 19.43
C LEU A 837 0.83 16.71 19.22
N LEU A 838 0.74 17.52 20.29
CA LEU A 838 0.96 18.96 20.22
C LEU A 838 2.36 19.30 19.71
N LYS A 839 3.39 18.61 20.19
CA LYS A 839 4.77 18.78 19.69
C LYS A 839 4.91 18.37 18.23
N LEU A 840 4.18 17.36 17.79
CA LEU A 840 4.21 16.87 16.42
C LEU A 840 3.62 17.91 15.44
N VAL A 841 2.45 18.47 15.76
CA VAL A 841 1.77 19.46 14.91
C VAL A 841 2.41 20.86 14.95
N ASN A 842 3.25 21.16 15.95
CA ASN A 842 3.99 22.43 16.02
C ASN A 842 5.34 22.39 15.26
N GLN A 843 5.68 21.27 14.58
CA GLN A 843 6.88 21.22 13.75
C GLN A 843 6.68 22.02 12.45
N VAL A 844 7.75 22.69 11.99
CA VAL A 844 7.76 23.48 10.74
C VAL A 844 7.75 22.56 9.52
N ALA A 845 8.42 21.41 9.60
CA ALA A 845 8.42 20.42 8.54
C ALA A 845 7.06 19.71 8.44
N GLY A 846 6.52 19.62 7.23
CA GLY A 846 5.29 18.89 6.96
C GLY A 846 5.43 17.40 7.34
N LEU A 847 4.41 16.85 8.00
CA LEU A 847 4.45 15.46 8.44
C LEU A 847 4.44 14.50 7.26
N THR A 848 5.46 13.65 7.13
CA THR A 848 5.51 12.57 6.14
C THR A 848 5.06 11.24 6.74
N PRO A 849 4.57 10.27 5.94
CA PRO A 849 4.14 8.96 6.45
C PRO A 849 5.24 8.21 7.20
N GLU A 850 6.51 8.48 6.92
CA GLU A 850 7.66 7.81 7.52
C GLU A 850 8.02 8.35 8.91
N VAL A 851 7.61 9.59 9.23
CA VAL A 851 7.89 10.25 10.51
C VAL A 851 6.72 10.10 11.49
N LEU A 852 5.51 9.89 10.97
CA LEU A 852 4.31 9.73 11.78
C LEU A 852 4.35 8.41 12.58
N PRO A 853 4.11 8.42 13.91
CA PRO A 853 3.99 7.20 14.70
C PRO A 853 2.93 6.25 14.13
N GLU A 854 3.19 4.94 14.18
CA GLU A 854 2.29 3.92 13.63
C GLU A 854 0.89 3.99 14.26
N THR A 855 0.80 4.44 15.51
CA THR A 855 -0.44 4.67 16.25
C THR A 855 -1.31 5.82 15.71
N PHE A 856 -0.80 6.66 14.81
CA PHE A 856 -1.56 7.75 14.21
C PHE A 856 -1.75 7.60 12.70
N GLN A 857 -1.37 6.46 12.11
CA GLN A 857 -1.37 6.28 10.66
C GLN A 857 -2.75 6.51 10.01
N LEU A 858 -3.83 6.10 10.67
CA LEU A 858 -5.22 6.37 10.22
C LEU A 858 -5.61 7.85 10.33
N ASN A 859 -4.89 8.64 11.12
CA ASN A 859 -5.13 10.05 11.38
C ASN A 859 -4.16 10.98 10.65
N LEU A 860 -3.36 10.50 9.69
CA LEU A 860 -2.35 11.30 8.98
C LEU A 860 -2.91 12.60 8.41
N PHE A 861 -4.01 12.52 7.65
CA PHE A 861 -4.62 13.71 7.02
C PHE A 861 -5.14 14.67 8.09
N ARG A 862 -5.91 14.17 9.06
CA ARG A 862 -6.41 14.97 10.19
C ARG A 862 -5.30 15.69 10.96
N VAL A 863 -4.18 15.01 11.22
CA VAL A 863 -3.03 15.60 11.92
C VAL A 863 -2.33 16.64 11.04
N ARG A 864 -2.27 16.45 9.72
CA ARG A 864 -1.77 17.46 8.77
C ARG A 864 -2.68 18.68 8.69
N ASP A 865 -4.00 18.49 8.70
CA ASP A 865 -4.96 19.60 8.68
C ASP A 865 -4.81 20.43 9.97
N ILE A 866 -4.66 19.78 11.12
CA ILE A 866 -4.38 20.45 12.39
C ILE A 866 -3.02 21.17 12.35
N GLN A 867 -1.99 20.56 11.78
CA GLN A 867 -0.68 21.20 11.60
C GLN A 867 -0.80 22.44 10.70
N ALA A 868 -1.51 22.35 9.58
CA ALA A 868 -1.76 23.46 8.67
C ALA A 868 -2.49 24.61 9.38
N GLU A 869 -3.51 24.30 10.20
CA GLU A 869 -4.20 25.30 11.01
C GLU A 869 -3.29 26.00 12.01
N ILE A 870 -2.42 25.26 12.70
CA ILE A 870 -1.43 25.89 13.60
C ILE A 870 -0.50 26.81 12.82
N GLN A 871 -0.03 26.40 11.64
CA GLN A 871 0.80 27.26 10.79
C GLN A 871 0.03 28.49 10.29
N ASN A 872 -1.25 28.35 9.93
CA ASN A 872 -2.11 29.48 9.57
C ASN A 872 -2.26 30.46 10.74
N ILE A 873 -2.51 29.97 11.95
CA ILE A 873 -2.57 30.80 13.16
C ILE A 873 -1.24 31.54 13.38
N ILE A 874 -0.09 30.88 13.20
CA ILE A 874 1.24 31.50 13.32
C ILE A 874 1.43 32.60 12.27
N VAL A 875 1.09 32.33 11.01
CA VAL A 875 1.23 33.28 9.90
C VAL A 875 0.33 34.50 10.10
N VAL A 876 -0.94 34.30 10.45
CA VAL A 876 -1.90 35.39 10.70
C VAL A 876 -1.45 36.20 11.93
N THR A 877 -1.07 35.55 13.03
CA THR A 877 -0.59 36.24 14.24
C THR A 877 0.66 37.09 13.96
N THR A 878 1.63 36.54 13.22
CA THR A 878 2.85 37.26 12.83
C THR A 878 2.54 38.43 11.89
N SER A 879 1.61 38.24 10.95
CA SER A 879 1.15 39.28 10.02
C SER A 879 0.46 40.43 10.73
N LEU A 880 -0.43 40.13 11.70
CA LEU A 880 -1.10 41.14 12.51
C LEU A 880 -0.13 41.90 13.43
N LEU A 881 0.88 41.22 13.98
CA LEU A 881 1.92 41.86 14.80
C LEU A 881 2.71 42.90 13.99
N ILE A 882 3.16 42.52 12.80
CA ILE A 882 3.92 43.42 11.91
C ILE A 882 3.02 44.55 11.40
N TRP A 883 1.77 44.25 11.04
CA TRP A 883 0.78 45.23 10.59
C TRP A 883 0.47 46.26 11.68
N ARG A 884 0.25 45.82 12.92
CA ARG A 884 0.04 46.71 14.08
C ARG A 884 1.27 47.57 14.36
N GLN A 885 2.47 47.00 14.25
CA GLN A 885 3.73 47.73 14.46
C GLN A 885 3.98 48.79 13.37
N MET A 886 3.60 48.52 12.12
CA MET A 886 3.80 49.45 11.00
C MET A 886 2.75 50.54 10.90
N LEU A 887 1.49 50.28 11.28
CA LEU A 887 0.37 51.18 11.03
C LEU A 887 -0.28 51.78 12.29
N ALA A 888 0.20 51.42 13.50
CA ALA A 888 -0.31 51.93 14.78
C ALA A 888 -1.85 51.84 14.92
N LYS A 889 -2.41 50.69 14.51
CA LYS A 889 -3.86 50.44 14.42
C LYS A 889 -4.52 50.01 15.73
N SER A 890 -5.83 50.27 15.86
CA SER A 890 -6.63 49.96 17.05
C SER A 890 -6.99 48.46 17.16
N GLU A 891 -7.37 47.99 18.36
CA GLU A 891 -7.70 46.57 18.59
C GLU A 891 -8.92 46.09 17.75
N SER A 892 -9.91 46.94 17.52
CA SER A 892 -11.08 46.61 16.70
C SER A 892 -10.72 46.38 15.22
N GLU A 893 -9.80 47.19 14.68
CA GLU A 893 -9.32 47.03 13.30
C GLU A 893 -8.49 45.74 13.14
N THR A 894 -7.73 45.34 14.16
CA THR A 894 -6.97 44.07 14.12
C THR A 894 -7.87 42.83 14.07
N GLU A 895 -9.06 42.88 14.67
CA GLU A 895 -10.00 41.75 14.67
C GLU A 895 -10.70 41.57 13.32
N SER A 896 -11.12 42.66 12.69
CA SER A 896 -11.65 42.65 11.32
C SER A 896 -10.60 42.13 10.33
N MET A 897 -9.34 42.53 10.52
CA MET A 897 -8.25 42.12 9.64
C MET A 897 -7.83 40.65 9.86
N ALA A 898 -7.93 40.15 11.09
CA ALA A 898 -7.72 38.73 11.39
C ALA A 898 -8.74 37.84 10.64
N LYS A 899 -10.02 38.22 10.62
CA LYS A 899 -11.07 37.47 9.90
C LYS A 899 -10.81 37.40 8.40
N LYS A 900 -10.50 38.53 7.77
CA LYS A 900 -10.18 38.59 6.33
C LYS A 900 -8.95 37.77 5.95
N LEU A 901 -7.93 37.75 6.82
CA LEU A 901 -6.73 36.92 6.59
C LEU A 901 -7.02 35.43 6.75
N LEU A 902 -7.85 35.05 7.72
CA LEU A 902 -8.30 33.67 7.87
C LEU A 902 -9.15 33.24 6.65
N GLU A 903 -10.09 34.06 6.19
CA GLU A 903 -10.89 33.80 4.98
C GLU A 903 -10.02 33.66 3.72
N LEU A 904 -8.95 34.46 3.59
CA LEU A 904 -7.98 34.35 2.49
C LEU A 904 -7.25 33.00 2.52
N LEU A 905 -6.73 32.60 3.68
CA LEU A 905 -5.97 31.37 3.85
C LEU A 905 -6.85 30.12 3.75
N ASP A 906 -8.10 30.19 4.20
CA ASP A 906 -9.08 29.10 4.09
C ASP A 906 -9.59 28.94 2.64
N GLY A 907 -9.63 30.02 1.85
CA GLY A 907 -10.18 30.02 0.49
C GLY A 907 -9.18 29.75 -0.65
N LYS A 908 -7.87 29.84 -0.41
CA LYS A 908 -6.82 29.66 -1.44
C LYS A 908 -5.64 28.83 -0.93
N GLU A 909 -5.52 27.58 -1.40
CA GLU A 909 -4.30 26.80 -1.21
C GLU A 909 -3.11 27.46 -1.92
N GLY A 910 -2.07 27.80 -1.16
CA GLY A 910 -0.85 28.41 -1.69
C GLY A 910 -0.83 29.94 -1.68
N ALA A 911 -1.72 30.60 -0.94
CA ALA A 911 -1.69 32.04 -0.70
C ALA A 911 -0.30 32.47 -0.18
N GLY A 912 0.52 33.01 -1.09
CA GLY A 912 1.89 33.42 -0.79
C GLY A 912 1.94 34.73 0.00
N LEU A 913 3.15 35.11 0.44
CA LEU A 913 3.37 36.39 1.12
C LEU A 913 2.82 37.59 0.33
N THR A 914 2.76 37.53 -1.01
CA THR A 914 2.20 38.59 -1.85
C THR A 914 0.72 38.84 -1.56
N GLU A 915 -0.09 37.79 -1.53
CA GLU A 915 -1.55 37.88 -1.40
C GLU A 915 -1.96 38.29 0.02
N ILE A 916 -1.21 37.80 1.02
CA ILE A 916 -1.37 38.23 2.41
C ILE A 916 -1.13 39.74 2.51
N ILE A 917 -0.10 40.26 1.85
CA ILE A 917 0.24 41.68 1.90
C ILE A 917 -0.79 42.53 1.15
N GLU A 918 -1.25 42.09 -0.03
CA GLU A 918 -2.31 42.75 -0.79
C GLU A 918 -3.62 42.83 0.00
N THR A 919 -3.93 41.82 0.80
CA THR A 919 -5.12 41.80 1.66
C THR A 919 -5.00 42.77 2.85
N THR A 920 -3.77 42.99 3.34
CA THR A 920 -3.51 43.87 4.50
C THR A 920 -3.28 45.35 4.15
N MET A 921 -2.98 45.69 2.90
CA MET A 921 -2.58 47.05 2.49
C MET A 921 -3.21 47.47 1.15
N SER A 922 -3.70 48.72 1.06
CA SER A 922 -4.27 49.30 -0.16
C SER A 922 -3.24 49.53 -1.28
N GLU A 923 -3.70 49.69 -2.53
CA GLU A 923 -2.88 49.97 -3.74
C GLU A 923 -1.90 51.14 -3.57
N GLU A 924 -2.25 52.15 -2.76
CA GLU A 924 -1.47 53.40 -2.59
C GLU A 924 -0.20 53.24 -1.73
N ASP A 925 0.00 52.11 -1.05
CA ASP A 925 1.07 51.88 -0.07
C ASP A 925 2.30 51.11 -0.62
N GLY A 926 2.71 51.36 -1.87
CA GLY A 926 3.74 50.58 -2.58
C GLY A 926 5.06 50.35 -1.82
N GLU A 927 5.63 51.39 -1.19
CA GLU A 927 6.87 51.26 -0.39
C GLU A 927 6.65 50.45 0.90
N LYS A 928 5.53 50.67 1.58
CA LYS A 928 5.19 49.94 2.82
C LYS A 928 4.90 48.47 2.54
N LYS A 929 4.28 48.13 1.40
CA LYS A 929 4.08 46.74 0.94
C LYS A 929 5.41 46.01 0.78
N LYS A 930 6.42 46.67 0.20
CA LYS A 930 7.77 46.09 0.03
C LYS A 930 8.48 45.90 1.37
N MET A 931 8.34 46.85 2.29
CA MET A 931 8.88 46.74 3.65
C MET A 931 8.22 45.61 4.45
N MET A 932 6.89 45.51 4.40
CA MET A 932 6.11 44.46 5.06
C MET A 932 6.48 43.07 4.52
N ARG A 933 6.70 42.93 3.21
CA ARG A 933 7.20 41.68 2.59
C ARG A 933 8.55 41.25 3.14
N GLY A 934 9.49 42.20 3.22
CA GLY A 934 10.82 41.94 3.76
C GLY A 934 10.79 41.58 5.25
N LEU A 935 9.92 42.23 6.03
CA LEU A 935 9.73 41.94 7.45
C LEU A 935 9.06 40.58 7.66
N LEU A 936 7.95 40.28 6.97
CA LEU A 936 7.26 39.00 7.07
C LEU A 936 8.15 37.83 6.65
N GLY A 937 8.84 37.95 5.52
CA GLY A 937 9.75 36.89 5.06
C GLY A 937 10.88 36.60 6.03
N LYS A 938 11.39 37.63 6.74
CA LYS A 938 12.41 37.45 7.80
C LYS A 938 11.81 36.92 9.10
N SER A 939 10.64 37.40 9.49
CA SER A 939 9.96 37.05 10.74
C SER A 939 9.31 35.67 10.73
N LEU A 940 9.04 35.09 9.56
CA LEU A 940 8.55 33.72 9.39
C LEU A 940 9.67 32.70 9.13
N GLY A 941 10.94 33.14 9.05
CA GLY A 941 12.08 32.24 8.87
C GLY A 941 12.46 31.50 10.15
N GLU A 942 12.90 30.25 10.00
CA GLU A 942 13.40 29.43 11.12
C GLU A 942 14.57 30.12 11.85
N GLY A 943 14.51 30.15 13.19
CA GLY A 943 15.51 30.80 14.05
C GLY A 943 15.33 32.30 14.26
N ASN A 944 14.22 32.90 13.79
CA ASN A 944 13.86 34.28 14.13
C ASN A 944 13.22 34.36 15.53
N THR A 945 13.64 35.33 16.33
CA THR A 945 13.12 35.56 17.69
C THR A 945 11.63 35.89 17.74
N VAL A 946 11.09 36.54 16.70
CA VAL A 946 9.65 36.82 16.54
C VAL A 946 8.89 35.51 16.29
N TYR A 947 9.38 34.68 15.35
CA TYR A 947 8.80 33.38 15.05
C TYR A 947 8.77 32.48 16.29
N GLU A 948 9.89 32.37 17.00
CA GLU A 948 10.00 31.55 18.21
C GLU A 948 9.07 32.04 19.33
N ARG A 949 8.95 33.36 19.51
CA ARG A 949 8.05 33.94 20.51
C ARG A 949 6.57 33.68 20.18
N VAL A 950 6.17 33.89 18.92
CA VAL A 950 4.80 33.65 18.46
C VAL A 950 4.43 32.17 18.58
N THR A 951 5.30 31.30 18.07
CA THR A 951 5.13 29.83 18.13
C THR A 951 5.08 29.35 19.58
N SER A 952 5.92 29.86 20.47
CA SER A 952 5.91 29.52 21.90
C SER A 952 4.60 29.93 22.59
N CYS A 953 4.08 31.14 22.31
CA CYS A 953 2.80 31.58 22.85
C CYS A 953 1.62 30.75 22.33
N ILE A 954 1.60 30.41 21.03
CA ILE A 954 0.55 29.56 20.43
C ILE A 954 0.64 28.14 20.99
N TYR A 955 1.84 27.57 21.13
CA TYR A 955 2.06 26.28 21.77
C TYR A 955 1.54 26.27 23.21
N LYS A 956 1.85 27.30 24.02
CA LYS A 956 1.37 27.41 25.40
C LYS A 956 -0.15 27.59 25.48
N ALA A 957 -0.73 28.37 24.58
CA ALA A 957 -2.18 28.55 24.47
C ALA A 957 -2.89 27.22 24.14
N ALA A 958 -2.44 26.54 23.09
CA ALA A 958 -2.95 25.25 22.67
C ALA A 958 -2.75 24.17 23.75
N ARG A 959 -1.59 24.16 24.44
CA ARG A 959 -1.33 23.29 25.59
C ARG A 959 -2.32 23.54 26.73
N GLY A 960 -2.58 24.81 27.04
CA GLY A 960 -3.56 25.21 28.05
C GLY A 960 -4.95 24.67 27.76
N ALA A 961 -5.44 24.86 26.53
CA ALA A 961 -6.74 24.33 26.09
C ALA A 961 -6.78 22.79 26.04
N LEU A 962 -5.70 22.15 25.58
CA LEU A 962 -5.63 20.69 25.44
C LEU A 962 -5.61 19.96 26.80
N LEU A 963 -4.98 20.57 27.81
CA LEU A 963 -4.87 19.99 29.15
C LEU A 963 -6.04 20.39 30.07
N ALA A 964 -6.43 21.66 30.11
CA ALA A 964 -7.54 22.15 30.95
C ALA A 964 -8.93 21.90 30.34
N GLY A 965 -8.99 21.37 29.11
CA GLY A 965 -10.22 21.12 28.36
C GLY A 965 -10.88 22.40 27.82
N ASN A 966 -12.07 22.25 27.23
CA ASN A 966 -12.81 23.37 26.62
C ASN A 966 -13.64 24.20 27.61
N GLY A 967 -13.45 23.98 28.90
CA GLY A 967 -14.11 24.74 29.96
C GLY A 967 -13.56 26.17 30.10
N GLU A 968 -14.07 26.89 31.09
CA GLU A 968 -13.66 28.27 31.36
C GLU A 968 -12.15 28.40 31.61
N ASN A 969 -11.54 27.42 32.29
CA ASN A 969 -10.11 27.39 32.55
C ASN A 969 -9.26 27.36 31.26
N GLY A 970 -9.59 26.48 30.31
CA GLY A 970 -8.89 26.40 29.03
C GLY A 970 -9.04 27.68 28.20
N LYS A 971 -10.25 28.27 28.18
CA LYS A 971 -10.50 29.56 27.51
C LYS A 971 -9.65 30.68 28.10
N ARG A 972 -9.61 30.80 29.43
CA ARG A 972 -8.79 31.80 30.13
C ARG A 972 -7.31 31.63 29.84
N MET A 973 -6.80 30.39 29.82
CA MET A 973 -5.39 30.13 29.49
C MET A 973 -5.05 30.54 28.06
N VAL A 974 -5.90 30.22 27.08
CA VAL A 974 -5.73 30.68 25.69
C VAL A 974 -5.73 32.21 25.64
N GLU A 975 -6.66 32.86 26.34
CA GLU A 975 -6.73 34.32 26.38
C GLU A 975 -5.46 34.97 26.96
N THR A 976 -4.95 34.45 28.07
CA THR A 976 -3.75 34.99 28.72
C THR A 976 -2.52 34.87 27.83
N GLU A 977 -2.33 33.73 27.15
CA GLU A 977 -1.17 33.52 26.28
C GLU A 977 -1.31 34.28 24.94
N MET A 978 -2.49 34.28 24.32
CA MET A 978 -2.72 34.99 23.06
C MET A 978 -2.66 36.52 23.20
N LYS A 979 -3.02 37.07 24.38
CA LYS A 979 -2.83 38.50 24.68
C LYS A 979 -1.37 38.94 24.58
N LYS A 980 -0.39 38.08 24.89
CA LYS A 980 1.05 38.40 24.84
C LYS A 980 1.57 38.65 23.42
N VAL A 981 0.85 38.16 22.41
CA VAL A 981 1.16 38.29 20.98
C VAL A 981 0.12 39.10 20.23
N GLY A 982 -0.76 39.83 20.94
CA GLY A 982 -1.79 40.68 20.32
C GLY A 982 -2.87 39.91 19.56
N GLY A 983 -3.08 38.62 19.87
CA GLY A 983 -4.12 37.80 19.24
C GLY A 983 -5.54 38.20 19.70
N GLY A 984 -6.36 38.67 18.76
CA GLY A 984 -7.77 39.05 18.97
C GLY A 984 -8.74 37.86 19.10
N GLY A 985 -10.05 38.16 19.20
CA GLY A 985 -11.13 37.17 19.45
C GLY A 985 -11.14 35.97 18.51
N GLY A 986 -11.14 36.21 17.20
CA GLY A 986 -11.21 35.14 16.18
C GLY A 986 -10.03 34.16 16.22
N LEU A 987 -8.81 34.62 16.53
CA LEU A 987 -7.64 33.73 16.64
C LEU A 987 -7.71 32.86 17.90
N LYS A 988 -8.25 33.36 19.01
CA LYS A 988 -8.44 32.58 20.23
C LYS A 988 -9.42 31.44 20.01
N GLU A 989 -10.53 31.72 19.32
CA GLU A 989 -11.53 30.72 18.96
C GLU A 989 -10.93 29.64 18.05
N ARG A 990 -10.14 30.03 17.04
CA ARG A 990 -9.44 29.07 16.17
C ARG A 990 -8.42 28.21 16.92
N VAL A 991 -7.66 28.78 17.87
CA VAL A 991 -6.76 28.00 18.75
C VAL A 991 -7.56 27.00 19.61
N LEU A 992 -8.70 27.41 20.16
CA LEU A 992 -9.57 26.53 20.96
C LEU A 992 -10.16 25.40 20.10
N GLU A 993 -10.56 25.69 18.87
CA GLU A 993 -11.06 24.69 17.92
C GLU A 993 -9.97 23.70 17.48
N THR A 994 -8.79 24.21 17.17
CA THR A 994 -7.61 23.41 16.81
C THR A 994 -7.19 22.50 17.96
N ALA A 995 -7.14 23.03 19.20
CA ALA A 995 -6.84 22.25 20.39
C ALA A 995 -7.92 21.21 20.70
N ARG A 996 -9.20 21.51 20.42
CA ARG A 996 -10.31 20.56 20.54
C ARG A 996 -10.15 19.41 19.56
N ALA A 997 -9.90 19.70 18.27
CA ALA A 997 -9.69 18.68 17.24
C ALA A 997 -8.51 17.76 17.62
N LEU A 998 -7.40 18.34 18.05
CA LEU A 998 -6.23 17.60 18.51
C LEU A 998 -6.51 16.76 19.76
N GLY A 999 -7.31 17.28 20.69
CA GLY A 999 -7.74 16.57 21.89
C GLY A 999 -8.65 15.38 21.60
N VAL A 1000 -9.53 15.46 20.59
CA VAL A 1000 -10.33 14.31 20.15
C VAL A 1000 -9.43 13.22 19.59
N VAL A 1001 -8.44 13.56 18.74
CA VAL A 1001 -7.45 12.61 18.21
C VAL A 1001 -6.69 11.92 19.35
N ALA A 1002 -6.27 12.68 20.35
CA ALA A 1002 -5.60 12.13 21.52
C ALA A 1002 -6.50 11.14 22.28
N CYS A 1003 -7.74 11.53 22.60
CA CYS A 1003 -8.70 10.69 23.31
C CYS A 1003 -9.00 9.38 22.58
N VAL A 1004 -9.27 9.44 21.27
CA VAL A 1004 -9.53 8.22 20.46
C VAL A 1004 -8.28 7.34 20.44
N SER A 1005 -7.11 7.93 20.23
CA SER A 1005 -5.85 7.19 20.16
C SER A 1005 -5.48 6.52 21.49
N VAL A 1006 -5.72 7.18 22.62
CA VAL A 1006 -5.50 6.58 23.96
C VAL A 1006 -6.45 5.40 24.18
N ARG A 1007 -7.70 5.48 23.73
CA ARG A 1007 -8.67 4.38 23.87
C ARG A 1007 -8.35 3.20 22.96
N VAL A 1008 -7.93 3.45 21.72
CA VAL A 1008 -7.62 2.38 20.75
C VAL A 1008 -6.25 1.75 21.01
N HIS A 1009 -5.22 2.57 21.24
CA HIS A 1009 -3.81 2.16 21.29
C HIS A 1009 -3.20 2.15 22.70
N GLY A 1010 -3.96 2.57 23.73
CA GLY A 1010 -3.50 2.67 25.12
C GLY A 1010 -2.73 1.45 25.64
N PRO A 1011 -3.18 0.20 25.40
CA PRO A 1011 -2.45 -0.99 25.83
C PRO A 1011 -1.03 -1.08 25.27
N TRP A 1012 -0.81 -0.76 23.99
CA TRP A 1012 0.53 -0.74 23.37
C TRP A 1012 1.36 0.42 23.89
N LEU A 1013 0.77 1.62 24.01
CA LEU A 1013 1.46 2.80 24.52
C LEU A 1013 1.92 2.62 25.96
N THR A 1014 1.14 1.91 26.79
CA THR A 1014 1.51 1.60 28.18
C THR A 1014 2.75 0.71 28.25
N GLN A 1015 2.89 -0.27 27.34
CA GLN A 1015 4.05 -1.15 27.29
C GLN A 1015 5.33 -0.43 26.84
N LEU A 1016 5.19 0.57 25.97
CA LEU A 1016 6.32 1.36 25.45
C LEU A 1016 6.83 2.43 26.42
N MET A 1017 6.06 2.76 27.46
CA MET A 1017 6.43 3.77 28.44
C MET A 1017 7.29 3.19 29.57
N PRO A 1018 8.45 3.79 29.91
CA PRO A 1018 9.40 3.23 30.87
C PRO A 1018 8.79 3.11 32.28
N GLN A 1019 8.65 1.91 32.85
CA GLN A 1019 8.15 1.74 34.22
C GLN A 1019 9.13 2.41 35.20
N HIS A 1020 8.71 3.48 35.85
CA HIS A 1020 9.42 4.15 36.94
C HIS A 1020 8.51 4.23 38.13
#